data_AF-A0A819D0R5-F1
#
_entry.id   AF-A0A819D0R5-F1
#
_cell.length_a   1.000
_cell.length_b   1.000
_cell.length_c   1.000
_cell.angle_alpha   90.00
_cell.angle_beta   90.00
_cell.angle_gamma   90.00
#
_symmetry.space_group_name_H-M   'P 1'
#
loop_
_entity.id
_entity.type
_entity.pdbx_description
1 polymer ?
#
loop_
_entity_poly.entity_id
_entity_poly.type
_entity_poly.pdbx_seq_one_letter_code
_entity_poly.pdbx_strand_id
1 'polypeptide(L)'
;MEDNEYYRINISNTENYQTSENVTTEENAIISNDANEFNMEQNPVVGYSEEPLLPLVKACAPLSNILHDLSTYVEIALNETPEVPPDELTIDESAAIRLYTIEWERPHRSLYSMLNYTLKMADREALRPYFKYLKLFLTALVKIPCVPPLTVWRGVTKNLSEEFPPGTVVTWWSFSSCTTSLTVLENNMYLGYTGDRTLFSVEVINGRIIRPHSHFITEDEILLLPGTHMVVQSQLNPAPDLYIVHLKQIIPEETLLEPPFEGAELYPKIKKHWYRKKRFIIPITFMVALVIAAAIIGAIVGMRSAVKKDICRDPYGPAKSYQTGSTPVSVAVGHLRNDNEIDIIVVNEQDGNIGVLLNKGSGTFQTQVKYSTGPLPRCVITGDFNGDGIVDLEVANQAADTITLLLGNGDGTFQTEINYRVGNRPYAIAVADYNNDNKSDFAAINSAEDSISILLGNGDGTFRTQIKYATGSIPIAVISADFNNDNKMDVAVANTGASTVSVFLGHGNGTFNSQQLYECGANPYSLIAGDFNNDNKLDLAVVVSKDNTASLLLGNADGTFQAPKSYAVGGGPTYVAAGDFNNDSNLDIAVSNYLENTISVLLGNGNGTFQPQTRYAIGSTPMAMISADFNNDSILDLVGANTGETTISVLLGNGNGTFQTQVKYATGNGPTSLISGDFNKDKQTDLAVANAYEYTVTVLL
;
A
#
# COMPACT_ATOMS: atom_id res chain seq x y z
N MET A 1 -3.22 -35.20 41.21
CA MET A 1 -1.76 -35.27 41.02
C MET A 1 -1.60 -36.02 39.72
N GLU A 2 -1.68 -35.28 38.62
CA GLU A 2 -1.70 -35.85 37.27
C GLU A 2 -0.32 -35.68 36.64
N ASP A 3 0.16 -36.77 36.07
CA ASP A 3 1.44 -36.91 35.41
C ASP A 3 1.46 -36.10 34.11
N ASN A 4 2.42 -35.18 34.00
CA ASN A 4 2.76 -34.49 32.76
C ASN A 4 3.41 -35.48 31.78
N GLU A 5 2.63 -36.01 30.84
CA GLU A 5 3.17 -36.70 29.68
C GLU A 5 3.85 -35.69 28.74
N TYR A 6 5.11 -35.94 28.40
CA TYR A 6 5.87 -35.20 27.39
C TYR A 6 6.28 -36.19 26.30
N TYR A 7 6.02 -35.89 25.03
CA TYR A 7 6.56 -36.71 23.93
C TYR A 7 8.09 -36.62 23.90
N ARG A 8 8.76 -37.79 23.88
CA ARG A 8 10.23 -37.93 23.78
C ARG A 8 10.55 -38.76 22.53
N ILE A 9 11.36 -38.23 21.61
CA ILE A 9 11.85 -38.99 20.45
C ILE A 9 13.35 -39.21 20.58
N ASN A 10 13.78 -40.45 20.35
CA ASN A 10 15.16 -40.91 20.32
C ASN A 10 15.62 -40.97 18.85
N ILE A 11 16.75 -40.35 18.52
CA ILE A 11 17.34 -40.38 17.18
C ILE A 11 18.39 -41.50 17.13
N SER A 12 18.10 -42.58 16.42
CA SER A 12 19.10 -43.51 15.91
C SER A 12 18.59 -44.21 14.66
N ASN A 13 19.35 -44.06 13.57
CA ASN A 13 19.35 -44.79 12.29
C ASN A 13 18.86 -44.00 11.07
N THR A 14 19.83 -43.39 10.41
CA THR A 14 19.90 -43.14 8.97
C THR A 14 20.02 -44.48 8.23
N GLU A 15 19.16 -44.76 7.25
CA GLU A 15 19.52 -45.41 5.98
C GLU A 15 18.30 -45.60 5.05
N ASN A 16 18.57 -45.38 3.75
CA ASN A 16 17.79 -45.74 2.55
C ASN A 16 16.66 -44.80 2.10
N TYR A 17 16.94 -44.00 1.06
CA TYR A 17 16.03 -43.87 -0.07
C TYR A 17 16.79 -43.85 -1.41
N GLN A 18 16.24 -44.61 -2.36
CA GLN A 18 16.74 -44.87 -3.70
C GLN A 18 16.49 -43.71 -4.65
N THR A 19 17.37 -43.60 -5.64
CA THR A 19 17.32 -42.76 -6.84
C THR A 19 16.18 -43.15 -7.78
N SER A 20 15.49 -42.15 -8.35
CA SER A 20 14.89 -42.26 -9.68
C SER A 20 14.99 -40.93 -10.42
N GLU A 21 15.68 -40.96 -11.55
CA GLU A 21 15.91 -39.86 -12.49
C GLU A 21 14.73 -39.65 -13.46
N ASN A 22 14.61 -38.39 -13.90
CA ASN A 22 14.16 -37.86 -15.19
C ASN A 22 12.68 -37.88 -15.58
N VAL A 23 12.09 -36.68 -15.64
CA VAL A 23 11.42 -36.13 -16.83
C VAL A 23 11.69 -34.61 -16.92
N THR A 24 12.26 -34.18 -18.05
CA THR A 24 12.46 -32.78 -18.44
C THR A 24 11.20 -32.23 -19.14
N THR A 25 10.76 -31.03 -18.76
CA THR A 25 10.13 -30.04 -19.65
C THR A 25 10.30 -28.64 -19.04
N GLU A 26 10.90 -27.74 -19.79
CA GLU A 26 10.95 -26.30 -19.55
C GLU A 26 9.51 -25.75 -19.59
N GLU A 27 8.97 -25.35 -18.44
CA GLU A 27 7.81 -24.47 -18.22
C GLU A 27 7.45 -24.57 -16.73
N ASN A 28 7.77 -23.55 -15.92
CA ASN A 28 7.23 -23.22 -14.58
C ASN A 28 8.26 -22.42 -13.74
N ALA A 29 8.63 -21.23 -14.20
CA ALA A 29 9.49 -20.32 -13.44
C ALA A 29 8.73 -19.12 -12.89
N ILE A 30 7.54 -19.33 -12.29
CA ILE A 30 6.86 -18.35 -11.43
C ILE A 30 6.06 -19.12 -10.37
N ILE A 31 6.71 -19.62 -9.31
CA ILE A 31 6.03 -20.20 -8.15
C ILE A 31 6.76 -19.80 -6.85
N SER A 32 6.04 -19.07 -5.99
CA SER A 32 6.23 -18.83 -4.54
C SER A 32 7.60 -18.38 -3.98
N ASN A 33 7.66 -17.13 -3.51
CA ASN A 33 8.84 -16.49 -2.92
C ASN A 33 9.13 -16.79 -1.42
N ASP A 34 8.49 -17.79 -0.80
CA ASP A 34 8.75 -18.13 0.61
C ASP A 34 9.86 -19.18 0.78
N ALA A 35 10.09 -20.01 -0.24
CA ALA A 35 11.21 -20.95 -0.32
C ALA A 35 12.59 -20.27 -0.45
N ASN A 36 12.60 -19.08 -1.04
CA ASN A 36 13.80 -18.29 -1.29
C ASN A 36 14.40 -17.63 -0.03
N GLU A 37 13.77 -17.76 1.14
CA GLU A 37 14.33 -17.23 2.40
C GLU A 37 15.54 -18.01 2.92
N PHE A 38 15.80 -19.23 2.44
CA PHE A 38 16.57 -20.22 3.22
C PHE A 38 17.76 -20.89 2.53
N ASN A 39 17.84 -20.94 1.19
CA ASN A 39 18.77 -21.83 0.48
C ASN A 39 19.37 -21.28 -0.84
N MET A 40 19.81 -20.03 -0.87
CA MET A 40 20.77 -19.58 -1.90
C MET A 40 22.16 -19.40 -1.30
N GLU A 41 23.17 -20.09 -1.86
CA GLU A 41 24.57 -19.72 -1.68
C GLU A 41 24.77 -18.33 -2.29
N GLN A 42 24.78 -17.31 -1.44
CA GLN A 42 24.98 -15.94 -1.88
C GLN A 42 26.23 -15.37 -1.22
N ASN A 43 26.95 -14.52 -1.96
CA ASN A 43 28.15 -13.86 -1.46
C ASN A 43 27.80 -12.93 -0.26
N PRO A 44 28.76 -12.74 0.67
CA PRO A 44 28.64 -11.79 1.76
C PRO A 44 28.25 -10.38 1.29
N VAL A 45 27.45 -9.67 2.07
CA VAL A 45 27.14 -8.25 1.89
C VAL A 45 28.12 -7.43 2.73
N VAL A 46 29.24 -7.02 2.12
CA VAL A 46 30.37 -6.37 2.84
C VAL A 46 30.55 -4.88 2.51
N GLY A 47 30.10 -4.43 1.35
CA GLY A 47 30.37 -3.07 0.87
C GLY A 47 29.76 -1.94 1.70
N TYR A 48 28.71 -2.23 2.48
CA TYR A 48 28.06 -1.25 3.34
C TYR A 48 28.95 -0.78 4.51
N SER A 49 29.92 -1.60 4.92
CA SER A 49 30.78 -1.31 6.07
C SER A 49 31.70 -0.10 5.84
N GLU A 50 32.05 0.15 4.57
CA GLU A 50 32.88 1.27 4.10
C GLU A 50 32.09 2.58 3.98
N GLU A 51 30.75 2.56 4.07
CA GLU A 51 29.95 3.78 4.06
C GLU A 51 30.16 4.59 5.35
N PRO A 52 30.16 5.94 5.27
CA PRO A 52 30.19 6.78 6.45
C PRO A 52 28.90 6.61 7.27
N LEU A 53 29.02 6.70 8.60
CA LEU A 53 27.85 6.80 9.46
C LEU A 53 27.20 8.17 9.26
N LEU A 54 25.94 8.20 8.83
CA LEU A 54 25.20 9.40 8.47
C LEU A 54 23.90 9.51 9.29
N PRO A 55 23.38 10.73 9.50
CA PRO A 55 22.02 10.93 10.02
C PRO A 55 20.97 10.25 9.13
N LEU A 56 19.82 9.86 9.69
CA LEU A 56 18.82 9.01 9.04
C LEU A 56 18.38 9.56 7.69
N VAL A 57 18.07 10.85 7.62
CA VAL A 57 17.67 11.52 6.38
C VAL A 57 18.71 11.34 5.27
N LYS A 58 20.01 11.48 5.60
CA LYS A 58 21.10 11.32 4.61
C LYS A 58 21.40 9.85 4.30
N ALA A 59 21.20 8.96 5.27
CA ALA A 59 21.35 7.53 5.08
C ALA A 59 20.28 6.95 4.15
N CYS A 60 19.05 7.50 4.24
CA CYS A 60 17.90 7.14 3.40
C CYS A 60 17.88 7.85 2.04
N ALA A 61 18.66 8.91 1.83
CA ALA A 61 18.64 9.68 0.58
C ALA A 61 18.81 8.85 -0.72
N PRO A 62 19.62 7.78 -0.79
CA PRO A 62 19.69 6.95 -2.00
C PRO A 62 18.45 6.09 -2.25
N LEU A 63 17.62 5.88 -1.21
CA LEU A 63 16.43 5.03 -1.25
C LEU A 63 15.18 5.78 -1.70
N SER A 64 15.21 7.12 -1.78
CA SER A 64 14.07 7.92 -2.25
C SER A 64 13.67 7.58 -3.70
N ASN A 65 14.60 7.04 -4.48
CA ASN A 65 14.37 6.62 -5.86
C ASN A 65 13.83 5.19 -5.97
N ILE A 66 13.69 4.48 -4.85
CA ILE A 66 13.28 3.07 -4.77
C ILE A 66 12.00 2.92 -3.95
N LEU A 67 11.80 3.81 -2.98
CA LEU A 67 10.73 3.76 -2.01
C LEU A 67 9.90 5.04 -2.06
N HIS A 68 8.62 4.89 -2.42
CA HIS A 68 7.63 5.98 -2.42
C HIS A 68 7.32 6.43 -0.98
N ASP A 69 7.04 7.71 -0.76
CA ASP A 69 6.74 8.30 0.57
C ASP A 69 7.83 8.11 1.64
N LEU A 70 9.04 7.71 1.27
CA LEU A 70 10.12 7.44 2.22
C LEU A 70 10.39 8.64 3.14
N SER A 71 10.29 9.87 2.64
CA SER A 71 10.45 11.09 3.43
C SER A 71 9.42 11.18 4.57
N THR A 72 8.15 10.90 4.26
CA THR A 72 7.05 10.88 5.23
C THR A 72 7.33 9.87 6.34
N TYR A 73 7.72 8.64 5.97
CA TYR A 73 7.99 7.60 6.96
C TYR A 73 9.28 7.85 7.75
N VAL A 74 10.31 8.47 7.14
CA VAL A 74 11.52 8.93 7.85
C VAL A 74 11.16 9.98 8.88
N GLU A 75 10.27 10.91 8.54
CA GLU A 75 9.80 11.94 9.46
C GLU A 75 8.96 11.34 10.60
N ILE A 76 8.02 10.43 10.31
CA ILE A 76 7.26 9.68 11.32
C ILE A 76 8.23 8.97 12.26
N ALA A 77 9.21 8.26 11.73
CA ALA A 77 10.19 7.53 12.52
C ALA A 77 11.02 8.45 13.44
N LEU A 78 11.39 9.64 12.98
CA LEU A 78 12.09 10.63 13.80
C LEU A 78 11.19 11.24 14.87
N ASN A 79 9.96 11.62 14.50
CA ASN A 79 9.01 12.29 15.39
C ASN A 79 8.49 11.35 16.50
N GLU A 80 8.32 10.07 16.19
CA GLU A 80 7.93 9.07 17.19
C GLU A 80 9.11 8.55 18.03
N THR A 81 10.35 8.86 17.65
CA THR A 81 11.52 8.48 18.43
C THR A 81 11.66 9.41 19.65
N PRO A 82 11.78 8.87 20.88
CA PRO A 82 11.96 9.71 22.07
C PRO A 82 13.21 10.59 21.98
N GLU A 83 13.16 11.80 22.56
CA GLU A 83 14.32 12.72 22.60
C GLU A 83 15.57 12.07 23.23
N VAL A 84 15.37 11.12 24.15
CA VAL A 84 16.43 10.29 24.72
C VAL A 84 16.06 8.81 24.49
N PRO A 85 16.49 8.22 23.37
CA PRO A 85 16.23 6.82 23.08
C PRO A 85 16.90 5.89 24.12
N PRO A 86 16.32 4.70 24.38
CA PRO A 86 16.95 3.67 25.20
C PRO A 86 18.23 3.10 24.53
N ASP A 87 18.94 2.23 25.25
CA ASP A 87 20.12 1.49 24.75
C ASP A 87 21.27 2.36 24.22
N GLU A 88 21.38 3.60 24.73
CA GLU A 88 22.39 4.59 24.35
C GLU A 88 22.41 4.90 22.83
N LEU A 89 21.27 4.68 22.16
CA LEU A 89 21.10 5.04 20.75
C LEU A 89 20.94 6.54 20.59
N THR A 90 21.51 7.07 19.51
CA THR A 90 21.14 8.38 18.99
C THR A 90 19.70 8.35 18.44
N ILE A 91 19.09 9.53 18.28
CA ILE A 91 17.76 9.66 17.68
C ILE A 91 17.75 9.01 16.28
N ASP A 92 18.75 9.30 15.44
CA ASP A 92 18.86 8.72 14.09
C ASP A 92 18.98 7.18 14.10
N GLU A 93 19.74 6.61 15.04
CA GLU A 93 19.91 5.16 15.18
C GLU A 93 18.62 4.47 15.63
N SER A 94 17.93 5.03 16.63
CA SER A 94 16.65 4.51 17.09
C SER A 94 15.57 4.68 16.02
N ALA A 95 15.53 5.82 15.34
CA ALA A 95 14.60 6.09 14.26
C ALA A 95 14.85 5.20 13.05
N ALA A 96 16.08 4.79 12.77
CA ALA A 96 16.35 3.79 11.73
C ALA A 96 15.67 2.46 12.05
N ILE A 97 15.72 2.01 13.31
CA ILE A 97 15.00 0.79 13.73
C ILE A 97 13.50 0.98 13.63
N ARG A 98 12.99 2.13 14.07
CA ARG A 98 11.56 2.46 13.97
C ARG A 98 11.09 2.45 12.53
N LEU A 99 11.78 3.14 11.63
CA LEU A 99 11.47 3.21 10.20
C LEU A 99 11.34 1.81 9.57
N TYR A 100 12.22 0.89 9.96
CA TYR A 100 12.16 -0.50 9.50
C TYR A 100 10.88 -1.22 9.92
N THR A 101 10.26 -0.84 11.04
CA THR A 101 9.08 -1.49 11.61
C THR A 101 7.76 -0.81 11.30
N ILE A 102 7.77 0.36 10.65
CA ILE A 102 6.52 1.03 10.25
C ILE A 102 5.90 0.28 9.06
N GLU A 103 4.62 -0.07 9.18
CA GLU A 103 3.82 -0.53 8.05
C GLU A 103 3.43 0.67 7.19
N TRP A 104 3.65 0.57 5.88
CA TRP A 104 3.32 1.63 4.95
C TRP A 104 1.93 1.38 4.39
N GLU A 105 1.16 2.45 4.19
CA GLU A 105 -0.16 2.38 3.58
C GLU A 105 -0.08 1.82 2.15
N ARG A 106 -0.94 0.85 1.86
CA ARG A 106 -1.03 0.26 0.51
C ARG A 106 -1.52 1.34 -0.48
N PRO A 107 -0.99 1.38 -1.72
CA PRO A 107 -0.31 0.29 -2.43
C PRO A 107 1.22 0.27 -2.31
N HIS A 108 1.84 1.17 -1.53
CA HIS A 108 3.29 1.32 -1.53
C HIS A 108 4.00 0.22 -0.72
N ARG A 109 5.12 -0.28 -1.26
CA ARG A 109 5.95 -1.27 -0.57
C ARG A 109 6.81 -0.59 0.48
N SER A 110 6.75 -1.08 1.72
CA SER A 110 7.56 -0.54 2.82
C SER A 110 9.06 -0.79 2.66
N LEU A 111 9.87 0.00 3.40
CA LEU A 111 11.31 -0.26 3.53
C LEU A 111 11.60 -1.70 3.96
N TYR A 112 10.81 -2.22 4.92
CA TYR A 112 10.86 -3.63 5.32
C TYR A 112 10.69 -4.57 4.12
N SER A 113 9.62 -4.37 3.34
CA SER A 113 9.26 -5.26 2.23
C SER A 113 10.34 -5.23 1.15
N MET A 114 10.76 -4.04 0.72
CA MET A 114 11.72 -3.90 -0.37
C MET A 114 13.13 -4.33 0.04
N LEU A 115 13.62 -3.95 1.22
CA LEU A 115 14.94 -4.36 1.68
C LEU A 115 15.03 -5.89 1.79
N ASN A 116 14.02 -6.55 2.36
CA ASN A 116 14.00 -8.01 2.45
C ASN A 116 13.86 -8.69 1.09
N TYR A 117 13.14 -8.08 0.14
CA TYR A 117 13.11 -8.56 -1.23
C TYR A 117 14.50 -8.48 -1.87
N THR A 118 15.19 -7.34 -1.76
CA THR A 118 16.52 -7.13 -2.35
C THR A 118 17.60 -8.01 -1.70
N LEU A 119 17.53 -8.24 -0.38
CA LEU A 119 18.47 -9.13 0.33
C LEU A 119 18.41 -10.57 -0.18
N LYS A 120 17.24 -11.00 -0.66
CA LYS A 120 17.02 -12.32 -1.25
C LYS A 120 17.51 -12.40 -2.70
N MET A 121 17.91 -11.31 -3.37
CA MET A 121 18.41 -11.38 -4.75
C MET A 121 19.85 -11.89 -4.82
N ALA A 122 20.15 -12.69 -5.85
CA ALA A 122 21.51 -13.18 -6.09
C ALA A 122 22.49 -12.05 -6.47
N ASP A 123 21.99 -11.01 -7.15
CA ASP A 123 22.77 -9.82 -7.48
C ASP A 123 22.95 -8.93 -6.25
N ARG A 124 24.20 -8.83 -5.76
CA ARG A 124 24.55 -8.01 -4.60
C ARG A 124 24.67 -6.54 -4.91
N GLU A 125 24.86 -6.14 -6.17
CA GLU A 125 24.89 -4.72 -6.52
C GLU A 125 23.52 -4.07 -6.35
N ALA A 126 22.43 -4.83 -6.41
CA ALA A 126 21.08 -4.35 -6.13
C ALA A 126 20.92 -3.81 -4.68
N LEU A 127 21.74 -4.26 -3.73
CA LEU A 127 21.74 -3.76 -2.34
C LEU A 127 22.49 -2.44 -2.17
N ARG A 128 23.28 -2.01 -3.15
CA ARG A 128 24.14 -0.84 -3.05
C ARG A 128 23.41 0.46 -2.62
N PRO A 129 22.17 0.74 -3.09
CA PRO A 129 21.41 1.90 -2.60
C PRO A 129 21.11 1.84 -1.10
N TYR A 130 21.00 0.64 -0.52
CA TYR A 130 20.71 0.42 0.90
C TYR A 130 21.93 0.51 1.79
N PHE A 131 23.15 0.57 1.26
CA PHE A 131 24.37 0.47 2.06
C PHE A 131 24.50 1.54 3.14
N LYS A 132 24.12 2.78 2.83
CA LYS A 132 24.15 3.88 3.83
C LYS A 132 23.13 3.69 4.93
N TYR A 133 21.92 3.24 4.58
CA TYR A 133 20.89 2.88 5.55
C TYR A 133 21.31 1.67 6.40
N LEU A 134 21.80 0.60 5.77
CA LEU A 134 22.31 -0.60 6.44
C LEU A 134 23.46 -0.27 7.39
N LYS A 135 24.35 0.67 7.02
CA LYS A 135 25.42 1.15 7.91
C LYS A 135 24.84 1.74 9.20
N LEU A 136 23.85 2.62 9.11
CA LEU A 136 23.19 3.23 10.27
C LEU A 136 22.40 2.19 11.08
N PHE A 137 21.55 1.42 10.40
CA PHE A 137 20.67 0.42 11.01
C PHE A 137 21.46 -0.68 11.76
N LEU A 138 22.49 -1.25 11.13
CA LEU A 138 23.31 -2.29 11.77
C LEU A 138 24.18 -1.73 12.90
N THR A 139 24.65 -0.47 12.79
CA THR A 139 25.36 0.20 13.90
C THR A 139 24.43 0.37 15.11
N ALA A 140 23.16 0.72 14.89
CA ALA A 140 22.15 0.79 15.95
C ALA A 140 21.93 -0.57 16.62
N LEU A 141 21.73 -1.64 15.84
CA LEU A 141 21.50 -2.99 16.37
C LEU A 141 22.67 -3.54 17.21
N VAL A 142 23.91 -3.12 16.92
CA VAL A 142 25.09 -3.53 17.70
C VAL A 142 25.06 -2.98 19.12
N LYS A 143 24.56 -1.76 19.31
CA LYS A 143 24.47 -1.11 20.63
C LYS A 143 23.37 -1.72 21.50
N ILE A 144 22.35 -2.33 20.90
CA ILE A 144 21.30 -3.04 21.64
C ILE A 144 21.90 -4.29 22.30
N PRO A 145 21.69 -4.50 23.61
CA PRO A 145 22.18 -5.67 24.32
C PRO A 145 21.69 -7.01 23.74
N CYS A 146 22.56 -8.01 23.66
CA CYS A 146 22.16 -9.39 23.35
C CYS A 146 21.27 -9.95 24.46
N VAL A 147 20.20 -10.64 24.10
CA VAL A 147 19.45 -11.48 25.05
C VAL A 147 20.15 -12.83 25.29
N PRO A 148 19.96 -13.47 26.47
CA PRO A 148 20.35 -14.86 26.66
C PRO A 148 19.72 -15.79 25.62
N PRO A 149 20.33 -16.95 25.31
CA PRO A 149 19.76 -17.89 24.35
C PRO A 149 18.31 -18.26 24.67
N LEU A 150 17.43 -18.07 23.70
CA LEU A 150 15.98 -18.29 23.86
C LEU A 150 15.36 -18.79 22.55
N THR A 151 14.15 -19.32 22.64
CA THR A 151 13.38 -19.78 21.49
C THR A 151 12.40 -18.69 21.07
N VAL A 152 12.52 -18.25 19.82
CA VAL A 152 11.58 -17.31 19.18
C VAL A 152 10.78 -18.04 18.11
N TRP A 153 9.68 -17.42 17.69
CA TRP A 153 8.73 -18.06 16.79
C TRP A 153 8.37 -17.15 15.63
N ARG A 154 8.18 -17.76 14.45
CA ARG A 154 7.74 -17.09 13.22
C ARG A 154 6.77 -17.98 12.45
N GLY A 155 5.60 -17.46 12.11
CA GLY A 155 4.60 -18.16 11.31
C GLY A 155 4.70 -17.82 9.83
N VAL A 156 4.33 -18.79 8.98
CA VAL A 156 4.17 -18.64 7.53
C VAL A 156 2.92 -19.40 7.08
N THR A 157 2.12 -18.81 6.22
CA THR A 157 0.84 -19.36 5.71
C THR A 157 1.01 -20.34 4.54
N LYS A 158 2.10 -21.13 4.53
CA LYS A 158 2.39 -22.20 3.55
C LYS A 158 3.09 -23.38 4.22
N ASN A 159 3.02 -24.57 3.61
CA ASN A 159 3.87 -25.69 3.97
C ASN A 159 5.25 -25.52 3.32
N LEU A 160 6.25 -25.22 4.13
CA LEU A 160 7.66 -25.15 3.73
C LEU A 160 8.46 -26.33 4.27
N SER A 161 7.83 -27.26 5.00
CA SER A 161 8.58 -28.31 5.70
C SER A 161 9.42 -29.16 4.75
N GLU A 162 8.96 -29.48 3.56
CA GLU A 162 9.73 -30.30 2.62
C GLU A 162 11.10 -29.67 2.24
N GLU A 163 11.24 -28.36 2.38
CA GLU A 163 12.45 -27.61 2.07
C GLU A 163 13.48 -27.58 3.21
N PHE A 164 13.11 -28.06 4.40
CA PHE A 164 13.94 -28.05 5.61
C PHE A 164 14.17 -29.46 6.17
N PRO A 165 14.84 -30.37 5.46
CA PRO A 165 15.10 -31.68 6.01
C PRO A 165 15.99 -31.61 7.27
N PRO A 166 15.72 -32.40 8.33
CA PRO A 166 16.56 -32.41 9.52
C PRO A 166 18.05 -32.66 9.21
N GLY A 167 18.93 -31.85 9.81
CA GLY A 167 20.37 -31.90 9.62
C GLY A 167 20.92 -30.97 8.54
N THR A 168 20.07 -30.28 7.77
CA THR A 168 20.55 -29.26 6.82
C THR A 168 20.96 -27.97 7.53
N VAL A 169 21.97 -27.31 6.97
CA VAL A 169 22.31 -25.93 7.28
C VAL A 169 21.50 -25.04 6.36
N VAL A 170 20.80 -24.07 6.92
CA VAL A 170 20.08 -23.03 6.18
C VAL A 170 20.69 -21.68 6.48
N THR A 171 20.69 -20.80 5.47
CA THR A 171 21.16 -19.42 5.62
C THR A 171 19.95 -18.49 5.56
N TRP A 172 19.72 -17.80 6.66
CA TRP A 172 18.57 -16.91 6.81
C TRP A 172 18.89 -15.53 6.22
N TRP A 173 18.33 -15.16 5.07
CA TRP A 173 18.68 -13.93 4.34
C TRP A 173 17.71 -12.75 4.53
N SER A 174 16.78 -12.85 5.48
CA SER A 174 15.75 -11.85 5.76
C SER A 174 15.92 -11.24 7.15
N PHE A 175 15.72 -9.93 7.30
CA PHE A 175 15.55 -9.27 8.59
C PHE A 175 14.17 -9.64 9.15
N SER A 176 14.09 -10.82 9.74
CA SER A 176 12.82 -11.40 10.14
C SER A 176 12.48 -11.10 11.59
N SER A 177 11.36 -10.42 11.78
CA SER A 177 10.70 -10.32 13.07
C SER A 177 10.27 -11.69 13.57
N CYS A 178 10.64 -12.01 14.80
CA CYS A 178 10.20 -13.21 15.51
C CYS A 178 9.68 -12.82 16.89
N THR A 179 8.56 -13.41 17.29
CA THR A 179 7.97 -13.16 18.61
C THR A 179 8.58 -14.08 19.66
N THR A 180 8.71 -13.58 20.89
CA THR A 180 9.00 -14.43 22.06
C THR A 180 7.75 -15.10 22.64
N SER A 181 6.56 -14.70 22.17
CA SER A 181 5.27 -15.12 22.70
C SER A 181 4.51 -16.01 21.72
N LEU A 182 4.32 -17.27 22.09
CA LEU A 182 3.47 -18.21 21.34
C LEU A 182 2.01 -17.73 21.23
N THR A 183 1.53 -16.97 22.22
CA THR A 183 0.16 -16.43 22.27
C THR A 183 -0.11 -15.40 21.18
N VAL A 184 0.94 -14.73 20.68
CA VAL A 184 0.82 -13.79 19.56
C VAL A 184 0.51 -14.54 18.26
N LEU A 185 1.07 -15.73 18.09
CA LEU A 185 0.77 -16.60 16.95
C LEU A 185 -0.64 -17.21 17.04
N GLU A 186 -1.20 -17.34 18.25
CA GLU A 186 -2.58 -17.77 18.47
C GLU A 186 -3.61 -16.69 18.09
N ASN A 187 -3.22 -15.40 18.10
CA ASN A 187 -4.07 -14.24 17.78
C ASN A 187 -4.11 -13.86 16.29
N ASN A 188 -3.85 -14.82 15.40
CA ASN A 188 -4.29 -14.82 14.00
C ASN A 188 -3.51 -13.98 12.98
N MET A 189 -2.68 -13.02 13.39
CA MET A 189 -2.02 -12.08 12.46
C MET A 189 -0.76 -12.64 11.77
N TYR A 190 -0.16 -13.73 12.25
CA TYR A 190 1.16 -14.20 11.76
C TYR A 190 1.22 -15.64 11.25
N LEU A 191 0.31 -16.53 11.68
CA LEU A 191 0.30 -17.95 11.27
C LEU A 191 -0.97 -18.32 10.48
N GLY A 192 -2.08 -17.58 10.65
CA GLY A 192 -3.40 -17.94 10.12
C GLY A 192 -4.01 -19.18 10.81
N TYR A 193 -5.28 -19.51 10.52
CA TYR A 193 -6.00 -20.65 11.13
C TYR A 193 -6.29 -21.84 10.21
N THR A 194 -6.18 -21.65 8.90
CA THR A 194 -6.58 -22.65 7.89
C THR A 194 -5.61 -22.64 6.72
N GLY A 195 -5.51 -23.77 6.00
CA GLY A 195 -4.55 -23.94 4.93
C GLY A 195 -3.21 -24.42 5.47
N ASP A 196 -2.34 -24.87 4.56
CA ASP A 196 -1.00 -25.32 4.90
C ASP A 196 -0.20 -24.19 5.57
N ARG A 197 0.38 -24.45 6.74
CA ARG A 197 1.09 -23.45 7.56
C ARG A 197 2.38 -24.01 8.13
N THR A 198 3.43 -23.18 8.16
CA THR A 198 4.71 -23.53 8.78
C THR A 198 5.00 -22.61 9.96
N LEU A 199 5.21 -23.20 11.13
CA LEU A 199 5.70 -22.52 12.31
C LEU A 199 7.18 -22.80 12.48
N PHE A 200 8.01 -21.77 12.32
CA PHE A 200 9.42 -21.84 12.68
C PHE A 200 9.59 -21.62 14.18
N SER A 201 10.22 -22.59 14.83
CA SER A 201 10.77 -22.48 16.18
C SER A 201 12.26 -22.23 16.05
N VAL A 202 12.78 -21.10 16.52
CA VAL A 202 14.18 -20.73 16.30
C VAL A 202 14.90 -20.55 17.63
N GLU A 203 15.85 -21.43 17.94
CA GLU A 203 16.79 -21.23 19.05
C GLU A 203 17.86 -20.20 18.63
N VAL A 204 17.71 -18.95 19.09
CA VAL A 204 18.65 -17.85 18.84
C VAL A 204 19.66 -17.72 19.97
N ILE A 205 20.88 -17.29 19.64
CA ILE A 205 21.98 -17.10 20.60
C ILE A 205 22.47 -15.64 20.70
N ASN A 206 22.04 -14.77 19.78
CA ASN A 206 22.42 -13.36 19.73
C ASN A 206 21.24 -12.45 19.30
N GLY A 207 20.01 -12.80 19.66
CA GLY A 207 18.84 -11.98 19.34
C GLY A 207 18.93 -10.57 19.92
N ARG A 208 18.30 -9.61 19.24
CA ARG A 208 18.12 -8.22 19.71
C ARG A 208 16.64 -7.95 19.90
N ILE A 209 16.22 -7.56 21.11
CA ILE A 209 14.84 -7.11 21.32
C ILE A 209 14.75 -5.68 20.82
N ILE A 210 13.95 -5.46 19.78
CA ILE A 210 13.81 -4.13 19.17
C ILE A 210 12.57 -3.38 19.63
N ARG A 211 11.70 -4.00 20.45
CA ARG A 211 10.46 -3.38 20.98
C ARG A 211 10.63 -1.94 21.50
N PRO A 212 11.70 -1.56 22.23
CA PRO A 212 11.87 -0.17 22.69
C PRO A 212 12.06 0.85 21.55
N HIS A 213 12.45 0.38 20.38
CA HIS A 213 12.76 1.17 19.20
C HIS A 213 11.80 0.90 18.03
N SER A 214 10.89 -0.06 18.16
CA SER A 214 9.90 -0.44 17.16
C SER A 214 8.68 0.51 17.18
N HIS A 215 8.01 0.62 16.04
CA HIS A 215 6.67 1.20 15.92
C HIS A 215 5.64 0.35 16.70
N PHE A 216 5.85 -0.96 16.77
CA PHE A 216 5.05 -1.90 17.54
C PHE A 216 5.60 -2.10 18.95
N ILE A 217 4.96 -1.48 19.95
CA ILE A 217 5.44 -1.49 21.34
C ILE A 217 4.79 -2.58 22.22
N THR A 218 3.88 -3.37 21.65
CA THR A 218 2.97 -4.27 22.39
C THR A 218 3.55 -5.66 22.67
N GLU A 219 4.56 -6.10 21.92
CA GLU A 219 5.22 -7.40 22.12
C GLU A 219 6.73 -7.34 21.94
N ASP A 220 7.46 -8.24 22.62
CA ASP A 220 8.91 -8.35 22.47
C ASP A 220 9.24 -8.99 21.11
N GLU A 221 9.57 -8.12 20.18
CA GLU A 221 10.02 -8.44 18.83
C GLU A 221 11.54 -8.67 18.81
N ILE A 222 11.97 -9.83 18.30
CA ILE A 222 13.37 -10.17 18.09
C ILE A 222 13.69 -10.21 16.61
N LEU A 223 14.65 -9.38 16.20
CA LEU A 223 15.12 -9.33 14.82
C LEU A 223 16.23 -10.36 14.59
N LEU A 224 16.03 -11.22 13.58
CA LEU A 224 17.08 -12.07 13.03
C LEU A 224 17.88 -11.30 11.98
N LEU A 225 19.20 -11.42 12.00
CA LEU A 225 20.06 -10.77 11.01
C LEU A 225 20.17 -11.64 9.73
N PRO A 226 20.17 -11.05 8.53
CA PRO A 226 20.51 -11.73 7.28
C PRO A 226 21.89 -12.40 7.36
N GLY A 227 22.07 -13.51 6.67
CA GLY A 227 23.29 -14.33 6.75
C GLY A 227 23.39 -15.18 8.02
N THR A 228 22.34 -15.24 8.86
CA THR A 228 22.34 -16.11 10.04
C THR A 228 22.26 -17.58 9.64
N HIS A 229 23.30 -18.35 9.97
CA HIS A 229 23.28 -19.79 9.76
C HIS A 229 22.50 -20.51 10.86
N MET A 230 21.66 -21.44 10.45
CA MET A 230 20.89 -22.30 11.36
C MET A 230 20.96 -23.75 10.89
N VAL A 231 20.87 -24.69 11.83
CA VAL A 231 20.72 -26.11 11.50
C VAL A 231 19.30 -26.54 11.81
N VAL A 232 18.65 -27.18 10.86
CA VAL A 232 17.36 -27.82 11.09
C VAL A 232 17.54 -28.98 12.07
N GLN A 233 16.94 -28.87 13.24
CA GLN A 233 17.03 -29.87 14.29
C GLN A 233 15.99 -30.98 14.09
N SER A 234 14.77 -30.59 13.75
CA SER A 234 13.63 -31.51 13.67
C SER A 234 12.46 -30.88 12.95
N GLN A 235 11.55 -31.73 12.48
CA GLN A 235 10.26 -31.34 11.95
C GLN A 235 9.16 -32.09 12.68
N LEU A 236 8.03 -31.42 12.89
CA LEU A 236 6.83 -32.03 13.44
C LEU A 236 5.62 -31.65 12.59
N ASN A 237 4.69 -32.57 12.44
CA ASN A 237 3.41 -32.33 11.79
C ASN A 237 2.28 -32.67 12.77
N PRO A 238 1.98 -31.79 13.75
CA PRO A 238 0.99 -32.05 14.80
C PRO A 238 -0.47 -32.05 14.32
N ALA A 239 -0.77 -31.44 13.17
CA ALA A 239 -2.11 -31.38 12.58
C ALA A 239 -1.99 -31.36 11.05
N PRO A 240 -2.98 -31.85 10.28
CA PRO A 240 -2.85 -32.05 8.83
C PRO A 240 -2.35 -30.86 8.01
N ASP A 241 -2.57 -29.64 8.51
CA ASP A 241 -2.29 -28.37 7.87
C ASP A 241 -1.26 -27.52 8.64
N LEU A 242 -0.63 -28.06 9.69
CA LEU A 242 0.37 -27.35 10.50
C LEU A 242 1.68 -28.14 10.58
N TYR A 243 2.73 -27.54 10.05
CA TYR A 243 4.09 -28.03 10.06
C TYR A 243 4.94 -27.18 10.99
N ILE A 244 5.77 -27.80 11.82
CA ILE A 244 6.69 -27.09 12.72
C ILE A 244 8.11 -27.44 12.32
N VAL A 245 8.90 -26.43 11.98
CA VAL A 245 10.33 -26.58 11.68
C VAL A 245 11.14 -25.99 12.82
N HIS A 246 11.94 -26.82 13.48
CA HIS A 246 12.80 -26.38 14.56
C HIS A 246 14.20 -26.10 14.05
N LEU A 247 14.61 -24.84 14.15
CA LEU A 247 15.89 -24.31 13.73
C LEU A 247 16.73 -23.95 14.94
N LYS A 248 18.04 -24.16 14.82
CA LYS A 248 19.01 -23.77 15.84
C LYS A 248 20.12 -22.96 15.23
N GLN A 249 20.30 -21.74 15.71
CA GLN A 249 21.37 -20.88 15.27
C GLN A 249 22.75 -21.48 15.59
N ILE A 250 23.65 -21.44 14.62
CA ILE A 250 25.06 -21.80 14.77
C ILE A 250 25.91 -20.54 14.63
N ILE A 251 27.04 -20.50 15.34
CA ILE A 251 28.03 -19.42 15.19
C ILE A 251 28.86 -19.76 13.95
N PRO A 252 28.86 -18.93 12.89
CA PRO A 252 29.69 -19.18 11.71
C PRO A 252 31.18 -18.94 12.02
N GLU A 253 32.08 -19.62 11.30
CA GLU A 253 33.52 -19.30 11.32
C GLU A 253 33.85 -18.09 10.42
N GLU A 254 33.02 -17.81 9.41
CA GLU A 254 33.06 -16.64 8.53
C GLU A 254 31.61 -16.20 8.26
N THR A 255 31.34 -14.90 8.28
CA THR A 255 29.98 -14.35 8.27
C THR A 255 29.62 -13.55 7.04
N LEU A 256 28.35 -13.63 6.66
CA LEU A 256 27.85 -13.16 5.36
C LEU A 256 27.15 -11.78 5.40
N LEU A 257 26.81 -11.25 6.57
CA LEU A 257 26.40 -9.85 6.81
C LEU A 257 26.64 -9.57 8.30
N GLU A 258 27.89 -9.38 8.68
CA GLU A 258 28.21 -8.99 10.05
C GLU A 258 28.14 -7.46 10.16
N PRO A 259 27.31 -6.88 11.05
CA PRO A 259 27.56 -5.58 11.64
C PRO A 259 29.05 -5.37 11.97
N PRO A 260 29.56 -4.13 12.10
CA PRO A 260 30.96 -3.91 12.48
C PRO A 260 31.24 -4.47 13.89
N PHE A 261 31.51 -5.77 13.99
CA PHE A 261 31.56 -6.55 15.23
C PHE A 261 32.98 -6.76 15.73
N GLU A 262 33.91 -5.86 15.43
CA GLU A 262 35.15 -5.82 16.22
C GLU A 262 34.80 -5.39 17.65
N GLY A 263 34.56 -6.38 18.53
CA GLY A 263 34.40 -6.20 19.97
C GLY A 263 32.97 -6.15 20.52
N ALA A 264 31.93 -6.47 19.75
CA ALA A 264 30.59 -6.58 20.34
C ALA A 264 30.49 -7.81 21.25
N GLU A 265 29.97 -7.61 22.47
CA GLU A 265 29.82 -8.69 23.45
C GLU A 265 28.82 -9.76 22.96
N LEU A 266 29.33 -10.89 22.47
CA LEU A 266 28.60 -12.15 22.53
C LEU A 266 28.23 -12.40 24.00
N TYR A 267 26.99 -12.84 24.27
CA TYR A 267 26.53 -13.08 25.65
C TYR A 267 27.62 -13.80 26.47
N PRO A 268 28.20 -13.14 27.49
CA PRO A 268 29.48 -13.54 28.03
C PRO A 268 29.34 -14.88 28.73
N LYS A 269 29.91 -15.91 28.09
CA LYS A 269 29.90 -17.35 28.46
C LYS A 269 28.71 -18.15 27.93
N ILE A 270 28.70 -18.42 26.63
CA ILE A 270 28.13 -19.70 26.13
C ILE A 270 28.99 -20.84 26.73
N LYS A 271 28.63 -21.34 27.91
CA LYS A 271 29.24 -22.57 28.45
C LYS A 271 28.92 -23.69 27.44
N LYS A 272 29.95 -24.36 26.91
CA LYS A 272 29.85 -25.58 26.04
C LYS A 272 28.84 -26.64 26.54
N HIS A 273 28.44 -26.59 27.82
CA HIS A 273 27.44 -27.47 28.42
C HIS A 273 25.96 -27.16 28.11
N TRP A 274 25.60 -25.93 27.72
CA TRP A 274 24.20 -25.62 27.32
C TRP A 274 23.83 -26.32 26.00
N TYR A 275 24.82 -26.50 25.11
CA TYR A 275 24.63 -26.99 23.75
C TYR A 275 24.29 -28.49 23.63
N ARG A 276 24.51 -29.32 24.66
CA ARG A 276 24.52 -30.79 24.49
C ARG A 276 23.26 -31.54 24.93
N LYS A 277 22.27 -30.92 25.59
CA LYS A 277 21.21 -31.71 26.27
C LYS A 277 19.81 -31.10 26.44
N LYS A 278 19.43 -30.02 25.74
CA LYS A 278 18.00 -29.65 25.72
C LYS A 278 17.26 -30.52 24.72
N ARG A 279 16.39 -31.40 25.24
CA ARG A 279 15.35 -32.05 24.45
C ARG A 279 14.26 -31.01 24.23
N PHE A 280 13.94 -30.73 22.98
CA PHE A 280 12.86 -29.83 22.59
C PHE A 280 11.52 -30.44 23.01
N ILE A 281 10.69 -29.65 23.68
CA ILE A 281 9.39 -30.05 24.21
C ILE A 281 8.42 -28.92 23.92
N ILE A 282 7.46 -29.14 23.02
CA ILE A 282 6.33 -28.24 22.84
C ILE A 282 5.29 -28.56 23.93
N PRO A 283 4.79 -27.58 24.70
CA PRO A 283 3.76 -27.83 25.71
C PRO A 283 2.50 -28.45 25.07
N ILE A 284 1.97 -29.52 25.66
CA ILE A 284 0.72 -30.16 25.18
C ILE A 284 -0.43 -29.15 25.17
N THR A 285 -0.48 -28.24 26.14
CA THR A 285 -1.49 -27.16 26.19
C THR A 285 -1.47 -26.28 24.94
N PHE A 286 -0.30 -26.05 24.34
CA PHE A 286 -0.15 -25.25 23.12
C PHE A 286 -0.58 -26.03 21.86
N MET A 287 -0.16 -27.30 21.73
CA MET A 287 -0.61 -28.16 20.63
C MET A 287 -2.13 -28.37 20.67
N VAL A 288 -2.68 -28.59 21.87
CA VAL A 288 -4.11 -28.76 22.09
C VAL A 288 -4.85 -27.45 21.82
N ALA A 289 -4.32 -26.28 22.20
CA ALA A 289 -4.92 -24.98 21.86
C ALA A 289 -5.02 -24.75 20.34
N LEU A 290 -3.98 -25.06 19.57
CA LEU A 290 -3.99 -24.90 18.10
C LEU A 290 -5.00 -25.84 17.41
N VAL A 291 -5.09 -27.09 17.85
CA VAL A 291 -6.03 -28.10 17.30
C VAL A 291 -7.47 -27.83 17.75
N ILE A 292 -7.66 -27.40 19.00
CA ILE A 292 -8.97 -27.07 19.57
C ILE A 292 -9.49 -25.73 19.04
N ALA A 293 -8.65 -24.73 18.78
CA ALA A 293 -9.07 -23.46 18.16
C ALA A 293 -9.72 -23.70 16.78
N ALA A 294 -9.15 -24.59 15.96
CA ALA A 294 -9.73 -24.97 14.67
C ALA A 294 -11.09 -25.70 14.81
N ALA A 295 -11.23 -26.58 15.80
CA ALA A 295 -12.45 -27.36 16.01
C ALA A 295 -13.57 -26.59 16.74
N ILE A 296 -13.21 -25.68 17.65
CA ILE A 296 -14.14 -24.88 18.43
C ILE A 296 -14.66 -23.70 17.61
N ILE A 297 -13.88 -23.08 16.72
CA ILE A 297 -14.38 -21.97 15.87
C ILE A 297 -15.38 -22.47 14.82
N GLY A 298 -15.24 -23.71 14.31
CA GLY A 298 -16.29 -24.35 13.49
C GLY A 298 -17.64 -24.50 14.22
N ALA A 299 -17.65 -24.55 15.55
CA ALA A 299 -18.85 -24.57 16.38
C ALA A 299 -19.23 -23.20 16.97
N ILE A 300 -18.28 -22.28 17.13
CA ILE A 300 -18.44 -20.94 17.75
C ILE A 300 -18.68 -19.83 16.72
N VAL A 301 -18.44 -20.02 15.42
CA VAL A 301 -19.00 -19.16 14.35
C VAL A 301 -20.54 -19.11 14.45
N GLY A 302 -21.16 -20.12 15.09
CA GLY A 302 -22.58 -20.07 15.48
C GLY A 302 -22.90 -19.26 16.73
N MET A 303 -21.99 -19.08 17.71
CA MET A 303 -22.32 -18.47 19.01
C MET A 303 -21.11 -17.85 19.75
N ARG A 304 -20.95 -16.53 19.58
CA ARG A 304 -20.42 -15.51 20.53
C ARG A 304 -18.92 -15.14 20.55
N SER A 305 -18.69 -13.90 20.08
CA SER A 305 -18.11 -12.73 20.81
C SER A 305 -16.60 -12.70 21.09
N ALA A 306 -15.85 -12.16 20.13
CA ALA A 306 -14.51 -11.60 20.29
C ALA A 306 -14.46 -10.52 21.38
N VAL A 307 -13.27 -10.31 21.95
CA VAL A 307 -12.91 -9.00 22.52
C VAL A 307 -13.08 -8.01 21.39
N LYS A 308 -14.12 -7.19 21.46
CA LYS A 308 -14.52 -6.26 20.40
C LYS A 308 -13.38 -5.26 20.17
N LYS A 309 -12.68 -5.39 19.04
CA LYS A 309 -12.42 -4.20 18.22
C LYS A 309 -13.83 -3.66 17.95
N ASP A 310 -14.13 -2.42 18.31
CA ASP A 310 -15.47 -1.86 18.11
C ASP A 310 -15.73 -1.73 16.61
N ILE A 311 -16.14 -2.83 15.97
CA ILE A 311 -16.53 -2.86 14.55
C ILE A 311 -17.79 -2.01 14.44
N CYS A 312 -17.65 -0.87 13.76
CA CYS A 312 -18.73 0.10 13.64
C CYS A 312 -19.71 -0.34 12.54
N ARG A 313 -20.83 -0.97 12.91
CA ARG A 313 -21.84 -1.41 11.92
C ARG A 313 -22.60 -0.28 11.24
N ASP A 314 -22.48 0.92 11.81
CA ASP A 314 -23.07 2.15 11.33
C ASP A 314 -21.99 3.23 11.52
N PRO A 315 -21.04 3.35 10.56
CA PRO A 315 -19.80 4.11 10.75
C PRO A 315 -20.01 5.58 11.07
N TYR A 316 -21.11 6.17 10.62
CA TYR A 316 -21.28 7.62 10.71
C TYR A 316 -22.41 8.07 11.63
N GLY A 317 -22.09 9.08 12.43
CA GLY A 317 -23.07 9.85 13.19
C GLY A 317 -23.90 10.82 12.33
N PRO A 318 -24.62 11.75 12.98
CA PRO A 318 -25.35 12.80 12.28
C PRO A 318 -24.42 13.66 11.42
N ALA A 319 -24.68 13.69 10.11
CA ALA A 319 -23.91 14.45 9.16
C ALA A 319 -23.98 15.97 9.44
N LYS A 320 -22.88 16.67 9.15
CA LYS A 320 -22.78 18.13 9.35
C LYS A 320 -22.43 18.84 8.05
N SER A 321 -23.30 19.74 7.62
CA SER A 321 -23.12 20.49 6.37
C SER A 321 -22.57 21.90 6.61
N TYR A 322 -21.66 22.33 5.75
CA TYR A 322 -21.05 23.65 5.73
C TYR A 322 -21.35 24.32 4.40
N GLN A 323 -21.69 25.60 4.42
CA GLN A 323 -21.99 26.37 3.21
C GLN A 323 -20.73 26.59 2.38
N THR A 324 -20.81 26.31 1.09
CA THR A 324 -19.75 26.50 0.09
C THR A 324 -20.12 27.64 -0.86
N GLY A 325 -19.37 27.79 -1.95
CA GLY A 325 -19.80 28.60 -3.09
C GLY A 325 -20.80 27.85 -3.97
N SER A 326 -21.23 28.50 -5.04
CA SER A 326 -22.24 27.97 -5.95
C SER A 326 -21.69 26.79 -6.76
N THR A 327 -22.47 25.71 -6.82
CA THR A 327 -22.18 24.48 -7.56
C THR A 327 -20.81 23.89 -7.21
N PRO A 328 -20.63 23.34 -6.00
CA PRO A 328 -19.42 22.61 -5.65
C PRO A 328 -19.32 21.30 -6.47
N VAL A 329 -18.24 21.13 -7.23
CA VAL A 329 -18.09 20.03 -8.22
C VAL A 329 -16.93 19.07 -7.94
N SER A 330 -16.02 19.46 -7.06
CA SER A 330 -14.84 18.69 -6.69
C SER A 330 -14.45 19.05 -5.25
N VAL A 331 -14.08 18.02 -4.48
CA VAL A 331 -13.54 18.17 -3.13
C VAL A 331 -12.16 17.53 -3.08
N ALA A 332 -11.23 18.17 -2.36
CA ALA A 332 -9.94 17.63 -2.00
C ALA A 332 -9.66 17.87 -0.52
N VAL A 333 -8.66 17.19 0.01
CA VAL A 333 -8.21 17.33 1.40
C VAL A 333 -6.71 17.53 1.45
N GLY A 334 -6.23 18.21 2.49
CA GLY A 334 -4.80 18.39 2.70
C GLY A 334 -4.48 19.04 4.04
N HIS A 335 -3.24 18.86 4.49
CA HIS A 335 -2.69 19.57 5.65
C HIS A 335 -2.24 20.96 5.21
N LEU A 336 -3.17 21.92 5.21
CA LEU A 336 -2.87 23.31 4.78
C LEU A 336 -2.15 24.12 5.87
N ARG A 337 -2.08 23.55 7.07
CA ARG A 337 -1.48 24.12 8.26
C ARG A 337 -0.54 23.11 8.88
N ASN A 338 0.50 23.61 9.54
CA ASN A 338 1.41 22.79 10.33
C ASN A 338 0.82 22.43 11.72
N ASP A 339 -0.44 22.01 11.75
CA ASP A 339 -1.17 21.58 12.95
C ASP A 339 -1.66 20.12 12.87
N ASN A 340 -1.24 19.41 11.82
CA ASN A 340 -1.59 18.02 11.56
C ASN A 340 -3.11 17.78 11.47
N GLU A 341 -3.90 18.82 11.18
CA GLU A 341 -5.33 18.68 10.91
C GLU A 341 -5.55 18.58 9.39
N ILE A 342 -6.46 17.71 8.97
CA ILE A 342 -6.87 17.63 7.57
C ILE A 342 -7.93 18.69 7.31
N ASP A 343 -7.66 19.59 6.35
CA ASP A 343 -8.55 20.65 5.90
C ASP A 343 -9.27 20.26 4.60
N ILE A 344 -10.41 20.90 4.32
CA ILE A 344 -11.23 20.61 3.12
C ILE A 344 -11.11 21.75 2.11
N ILE A 345 -10.86 21.39 0.86
CA ILE A 345 -10.86 22.28 -0.31
C ILE A 345 -12.03 21.92 -1.21
N VAL A 346 -12.82 22.92 -1.61
CA VAL A 346 -14.00 22.73 -2.47
C VAL A 346 -13.91 23.63 -3.70
N VAL A 347 -14.10 23.05 -4.88
CA VAL A 347 -14.16 23.81 -6.14
C VAL A 347 -15.58 24.30 -6.39
N ASN A 348 -15.78 25.62 -6.44
CA ASN A 348 -17.07 26.25 -6.67
C ASN A 348 -17.17 26.71 -8.13
N GLU A 349 -17.72 25.85 -9.00
CA GLU A 349 -17.67 26.00 -10.46
C GLU A 349 -18.28 27.33 -10.94
N GLN A 350 -19.46 27.69 -10.44
CA GLN A 350 -20.17 28.89 -10.91
C GLN A 350 -19.60 30.18 -10.33
N ASP A 351 -18.93 30.12 -9.19
CA ASP A 351 -18.33 31.30 -8.57
C ASP A 351 -16.90 31.60 -9.09
N GLY A 352 -16.26 30.67 -9.80
CA GLY A 352 -14.88 30.84 -10.28
C GLY A 352 -13.85 30.94 -9.14
N ASN A 353 -14.00 30.12 -8.12
CA ASN A 353 -13.07 30.05 -6.98
C ASN A 353 -13.00 28.66 -6.37
N ILE A 354 -12.03 28.50 -5.48
CA ILE A 354 -12.02 27.44 -4.48
C ILE A 354 -12.40 28.01 -3.10
N GLY A 355 -13.08 27.20 -2.29
CA GLY A 355 -13.39 27.46 -0.90
C GLY A 355 -12.56 26.56 0.01
N VAL A 356 -11.86 27.14 0.97
CA VAL A 356 -11.02 26.44 1.96
C VAL A 356 -11.72 26.45 3.29
N LEU A 357 -12.03 25.27 3.82
CA LEU A 357 -12.63 25.07 5.12
C LEU A 357 -11.56 24.51 6.06
N LEU A 358 -11.08 25.35 6.96
CA LEU A 358 -10.08 24.95 7.95
C LEU A 358 -10.75 24.18 9.10
N ASN A 359 -10.17 23.04 9.44
CA ASN A 359 -10.58 22.15 10.52
C ASN A 359 -10.23 22.74 11.89
N LYS A 360 -11.10 22.54 12.87
CA LYS A 360 -10.94 22.99 14.26
C LYS A 360 -10.36 21.90 15.16
N GLY A 361 -9.97 20.75 14.60
CA GLY A 361 -9.39 19.61 15.31
C GLY A 361 -10.40 18.67 15.96
N SER A 362 -11.66 18.73 15.55
CA SER A 362 -12.73 17.91 16.11
C SER A 362 -13.67 17.35 15.02
N GLY A 363 -13.19 17.28 13.77
CA GLY A 363 -14.02 17.07 12.59
C GLY A 363 -15.01 18.21 12.31
N THR A 364 -14.78 19.38 12.91
CA THR A 364 -15.62 20.56 12.67
C THR A 364 -14.86 21.67 11.97
N PHE A 365 -15.52 22.36 11.05
CA PHE A 365 -14.85 23.28 10.15
C PHE A 365 -15.24 24.74 10.39
N GLN A 366 -14.34 25.63 10.01
CA GLN A 366 -14.59 27.07 9.91
C GLN A 366 -15.47 27.37 8.68
N THR A 367 -16.00 28.60 8.62
CA THR A 367 -16.61 29.09 7.39
C THR A 367 -15.56 29.16 6.30
N GLN A 368 -15.92 28.80 5.07
CA GLN A 368 -15.00 28.81 3.94
C GLN A 368 -14.33 30.19 3.77
N VAL A 369 -13.04 30.18 3.44
CA VAL A 369 -12.33 31.31 2.86
C VAL A 369 -12.20 31.05 1.36
N LYS A 370 -12.55 32.02 0.53
CA LYS A 370 -12.57 31.85 -0.93
C LYS A 370 -11.29 32.42 -1.56
N TYR A 371 -10.73 31.68 -2.50
CA TYR A 371 -9.57 32.09 -3.30
C TYR A 371 -9.92 32.03 -4.78
N SER A 372 -9.67 33.13 -5.49
CA SER A 372 -9.99 33.26 -6.90
C SER A 372 -9.23 32.25 -7.76
N THR A 373 -9.92 31.75 -8.79
CA THR A 373 -9.33 30.93 -9.86
C THR A 373 -9.76 31.52 -11.21
N GLY A 374 -9.63 30.75 -12.29
CA GLY A 374 -10.34 31.04 -13.54
C GLY A 374 -11.82 30.65 -13.49
N PRO A 375 -12.64 31.10 -14.47
CA PRO A 375 -14.04 30.71 -14.62
C PRO A 375 -14.23 29.22 -14.94
N LEU A 376 -15.32 28.65 -14.42
CA LEU A 376 -15.67 27.23 -14.50
C LEU A 376 -14.53 26.30 -14.06
N PRO A 377 -14.01 26.44 -12.82
CA PRO A 377 -13.06 25.49 -12.27
C PRO A 377 -13.76 24.12 -12.10
N ARG A 378 -13.08 23.04 -12.51
CA ARG A 378 -13.70 21.71 -12.62
C ARG A 378 -13.16 20.68 -11.63
N CYS A 379 -11.85 20.66 -11.46
CA CYS A 379 -11.16 19.75 -10.55
C CYS A 379 -10.04 20.50 -9.83
N VAL A 380 -9.71 20.02 -8.64
CA VAL A 380 -8.57 20.46 -7.85
C VAL A 380 -7.73 19.24 -7.49
N ILE A 381 -6.43 19.43 -7.44
CA ILE A 381 -5.46 18.47 -6.91
C ILE A 381 -4.57 19.19 -5.90
N THR A 382 -4.11 18.44 -4.90
CA THR A 382 -3.20 18.89 -3.85
C THR A 382 -1.80 18.31 -4.09
N GLY A 383 -0.77 19.06 -3.74
CA GLY A 383 0.63 18.63 -3.87
C GLY A 383 1.60 19.69 -3.38
N ASP A 384 2.89 19.38 -3.32
CA ASP A 384 3.96 20.37 -3.10
C ASP A 384 4.57 20.70 -4.48
N PHE A 385 4.20 21.85 -5.05
CA PHE A 385 4.60 22.25 -6.41
C PHE A 385 5.84 23.16 -6.42
N ASN A 386 6.28 23.62 -5.25
CA ASN A 386 7.45 24.48 -5.10
C ASN A 386 8.58 23.87 -4.23
N GLY A 387 8.39 22.67 -3.70
CA GLY A 387 9.36 21.92 -2.91
C GLY A 387 9.59 22.48 -1.50
N ASP A 388 8.64 23.23 -0.93
CA ASP A 388 8.77 23.83 0.41
C ASP A 388 8.14 22.99 1.54
N GLY A 389 7.53 21.85 1.21
CA GLY A 389 6.86 20.95 2.14
C GLY A 389 5.47 21.41 2.58
N ILE A 390 4.90 22.44 1.95
CA ILE A 390 3.55 22.94 2.21
C ILE A 390 2.63 22.49 1.08
N VAL A 391 1.37 22.18 1.42
CA VAL A 391 0.37 21.82 0.42
C VAL A 391 -0.05 23.05 -0.39
N ASP A 392 0.17 22.95 -1.69
CA ASP A 392 -0.29 23.82 -2.76
C ASP A 392 -1.51 23.22 -3.50
N LEU A 393 -2.16 24.02 -4.36
CA LEU A 393 -3.31 23.59 -5.16
C LEU A 393 -3.12 23.89 -6.65
N GLU A 394 -3.49 22.93 -7.50
CA GLU A 394 -3.71 23.14 -8.93
C GLU A 394 -5.18 22.95 -9.30
N VAL A 395 -5.75 23.88 -10.07
CA VAL A 395 -7.17 23.90 -10.42
C VAL A 395 -7.36 24.06 -11.92
N ALA A 396 -8.07 23.13 -12.55
CA ALA A 396 -8.40 23.21 -13.99
C ALA A 396 -9.58 24.14 -14.25
N ASN A 397 -9.38 25.21 -15.01
CA ASN A 397 -10.42 26.19 -15.36
C ASN A 397 -10.89 26.03 -16.80
N GLN A 398 -12.05 25.39 -16.97
CA GLN A 398 -12.54 24.98 -18.29
C GLN A 398 -12.77 26.16 -19.24
N ALA A 399 -13.34 27.26 -18.76
CA ALA A 399 -13.71 28.38 -19.63
C ALA A 399 -12.55 29.34 -19.93
N ALA A 400 -11.46 29.25 -19.16
CA ALA A 400 -10.29 30.12 -19.33
C ALA A 400 -9.10 29.43 -20.02
N ASP A 401 -9.20 28.13 -20.33
CA ASP A 401 -8.11 27.35 -20.91
C ASP A 401 -6.81 27.45 -20.08
N THR A 402 -6.96 27.41 -18.75
CA THR A 402 -5.85 27.59 -17.79
C THR A 402 -5.90 26.57 -16.66
N ILE A 403 -4.74 26.26 -16.11
CA ILE A 403 -4.58 25.71 -14.77
C ILE A 403 -4.19 26.86 -13.83
N THR A 404 -4.93 27.05 -12.74
CA THR A 404 -4.56 27.97 -11.65
C THR A 404 -3.70 27.22 -10.64
N LEU A 405 -2.54 27.78 -10.31
CA LEU A 405 -1.70 27.38 -9.19
C LEU A 405 -1.91 28.35 -8.01
N LEU A 406 -2.17 27.81 -6.83
CA LEU A 406 -2.25 28.53 -5.57
C LEU A 406 -1.20 27.94 -4.61
N LEU A 407 -0.13 28.69 -4.36
CA LEU A 407 0.93 28.28 -3.43
C LEU A 407 0.48 28.49 -1.98
N GLY A 408 0.67 27.48 -1.13
CA GLY A 408 0.34 27.53 0.28
C GLY A 408 1.31 28.42 1.07
N ASN A 409 0.81 29.02 2.16
CA ASN A 409 1.64 29.76 3.12
C ASN A 409 1.91 28.96 4.41
N GLY A 410 1.35 27.75 4.53
CA GLY A 410 1.50 26.88 5.72
C GLY A 410 0.68 27.30 6.94
N ASP A 411 -0.16 28.32 6.78
CA ASP A 411 -1.06 28.86 7.81
C ASP A 411 -2.55 28.72 7.43
N GLY A 412 -2.85 27.88 6.42
CA GLY A 412 -4.19 27.69 5.87
C GLY A 412 -4.59 28.76 4.84
N THR A 413 -3.66 29.66 4.47
CA THR A 413 -3.85 30.64 3.41
C THR A 413 -3.00 30.35 2.17
N PHE A 414 -3.40 30.96 1.05
CA PHE A 414 -2.71 30.82 -0.24
C PHE A 414 -2.23 32.17 -0.76
N GLN A 415 -1.15 32.14 -1.53
CA GLN A 415 -0.65 33.26 -2.30
C GLN A 415 -1.63 33.63 -3.43
N THR A 416 -1.37 34.75 -4.11
CA THR A 416 -2.14 35.15 -5.30
C THR A 416 -2.04 34.09 -6.39
N GLU A 417 -3.15 33.82 -7.07
CA GLU A 417 -3.20 32.81 -8.12
C GLU A 417 -2.21 33.10 -9.26
N ILE A 418 -1.56 32.03 -9.74
CA ILE A 418 -0.75 32.04 -10.95
C ILE A 418 -1.46 31.20 -11.99
N ASN A 419 -1.67 31.75 -13.20
CA ASN A 419 -2.43 31.06 -14.24
C ASN A 419 -1.51 30.60 -15.37
N TYR A 420 -1.51 29.28 -15.61
CA TYR A 420 -0.80 28.64 -16.70
C TYR A 420 -1.76 28.30 -17.83
N ARG A 421 -1.52 28.88 -19.01
CA ARG A 421 -2.32 28.57 -20.19
C ARG A 421 -2.01 27.16 -20.68
N VAL A 422 -3.05 26.36 -20.88
CA VAL A 422 -3.00 25.01 -21.46
C VAL A 422 -3.77 24.98 -22.78
N GLY A 423 -4.24 23.82 -23.22
CA GLY A 423 -5.15 23.70 -24.35
C GLY A 423 -6.61 23.95 -23.99
N ASN A 424 -7.48 23.83 -24.98
CA ASN A 424 -8.87 24.26 -24.83
C ASN A 424 -9.70 23.30 -23.94
N ARG A 425 -10.46 23.89 -23.01
CA ARG A 425 -11.36 23.20 -22.07
C ARG A 425 -10.65 22.12 -21.25
N PRO A 426 -9.72 22.51 -20.34
CA PRO A 426 -9.02 21.56 -19.48
C PRO A 426 -10.00 20.80 -18.58
N TYR A 427 -9.98 19.46 -18.61
CA TYR A 427 -10.99 18.64 -17.92
C TYR A 427 -10.47 17.90 -16.68
N ALA A 428 -9.27 17.34 -16.77
CA ALA A 428 -8.60 16.61 -15.70
C ALA A 428 -7.09 16.88 -15.74
N ILE A 429 -6.42 16.64 -14.62
CA ILE A 429 -4.98 16.83 -14.43
C ILE A 429 -4.40 15.54 -13.83
N ALA A 430 -3.21 15.15 -14.28
CA ALA A 430 -2.35 14.17 -13.60
C ALA A 430 -1.02 14.84 -13.23
N VAL A 431 -0.53 14.56 -12.04
CA VAL A 431 0.77 15.04 -11.53
C VAL A 431 1.75 13.89 -11.53
N ALA A 432 2.96 14.14 -12.00
CA ALA A 432 4.07 13.20 -11.94
C ALA A 432 5.38 13.94 -12.22
N ASP A 433 6.51 13.26 -12.06
CA ASP A 433 7.79 13.73 -12.58
C ASP A 433 8.00 13.17 -13.99
N TYR A 434 7.71 13.95 -15.03
CA TYR A 434 7.84 13.52 -16.43
C TYR A 434 9.26 13.68 -16.96
N ASN A 435 10.15 14.32 -16.20
CA ASN A 435 11.50 14.63 -16.63
C ASN A 435 12.63 14.13 -15.69
N ASN A 436 12.25 13.31 -14.70
CA ASN A 436 13.13 12.67 -13.71
C ASN A 436 14.01 13.69 -12.95
N ASP A 437 13.49 14.89 -12.68
CA ASP A 437 14.18 15.93 -11.92
C ASP A 437 13.68 16.07 -10.47
N ASN A 438 12.84 15.13 -10.01
CA ASN A 438 12.19 15.04 -8.71
C ASN A 438 11.36 16.28 -8.36
N LYS A 439 10.75 16.89 -9.36
CA LYS A 439 9.84 18.02 -9.19
C LYS A 439 8.49 17.67 -9.77
N SER A 440 7.46 18.25 -9.16
CA SER A 440 6.09 18.08 -9.63
C SER A 440 5.93 18.72 -11.00
N ASP A 441 5.70 17.90 -12.02
CA ASP A 441 5.21 18.29 -13.34
C ASP A 441 3.72 17.95 -13.43
N PHE A 442 3.03 18.43 -14.47
CA PHE A 442 1.64 18.01 -14.70
C PHE A 442 1.28 17.82 -16.18
N ALA A 443 0.28 16.95 -16.39
CA ALA A 443 -0.40 16.72 -17.65
C ALA A 443 -1.87 17.16 -17.54
N ALA A 444 -2.28 18.13 -18.36
CA ALA A 444 -3.66 18.61 -18.42
C ALA A 444 -4.37 18.12 -19.68
N ILE A 445 -5.54 17.48 -19.53
CA ILE A 445 -6.38 17.05 -20.64
C ILE A 445 -7.15 18.23 -21.22
N ASN A 446 -7.09 18.45 -22.53
CA ASN A 446 -7.75 19.53 -23.24
C ASN A 446 -8.89 18.97 -24.10
N SER A 447 -10.04 18.78 -23.45
CA SER A 447 -11.17 18.01 -23.99
C SER A 447 -11.85 18.61 -25.24
N ALA A 448 -11.62 19.90 -25.54
CA ALA A 448 -12.13 20.54 -26.76
C ALA A 448 -11.07 20.68 -27.86
N GLU A 449 -9.80 20.41 -27.55
CA GLU A 449 -8.68 20.47 -28.49
C GLU A 449 -8.16 19.08 -28.88
N ASP A 450 -8.70 18.01 -28.27
CA ASP A 450 -8.27 16.63 -28.50
C ASP A 450 -6.75 16.45 -28.26
N SER A 451 -6.28 16.97 -27.12
CA SER A 451 -4.86 16.94 -26.76
C SER A 451 -4.62 16.87 -25.25
N ILE A 452 -3.40 16.53 -24.85
CA ILE A 452 -2.84 16.78 -23.53
C ILE A 452 -1.78 17.88 -23.60
N SER A 453 -1.65 18.65 -22.52
CA SER A 453 -0.62 19.68 -22.32
C SER A 453 0.29 19.23 -21.19
N ILE A 454 1.58 19.07 -21.46
CA ILE A 454 2.60 18.72 -20.47
C ILE A 454 3.33 19.99 -20.04
N LEU A 455 3.40 20.24 -18.75
CA LEU A 455 4.10 21.39 -18.17
C LEU A 455 5.09 20.88 -17.12
N LEU A 456 6.37 21.19 -17.34
CA LEU A 456 7.43 20.78 -16.43
C LEU A 456 7.63 21.83 -15.35
N GLY A 457 7.66 21.40 -14.09
CA GLY A 457 7.94 22.23 -12.94
C GLY A 457 9.40 22.67 -12.91
N ASN A 458 9.62 23.88 -12.41
CA ASN A 458 10.96 24.34 -12.04
C ASN A 458 11.26 24.10 -10.56
N GLY A 459 10.26 23.68 -9.76
CA GLY A 459 10.40 23.40 -8.34
C GLY A 459 10.52 24.68 -7.49
N ASP A 460 9.99 25.78 -8.00
CA ASP A 460 9.92 27.08 -7.31
C ASP A 460 8.51 27.68 -7.42
N GLY A 461 7.50 26.83 -7.70
CA GLY A 461 6.13 27.24 -7.99
C GLY A 461 5.96 27.84 -9.39
N THR A 462 6.93 27.63 -10.30
CA THR A 462 6.80 28.00 -11.70
C THR A 462 6.89 26.81 -12.66
N PHE A 463 6.16 26.91 -13.78
CA PHE A 463 6.17 25.90 -14.84
C PHE A 463 6.77 26.42 -16.14
N ARG A 464 7.41 25.53 -16.88
CA ARG A 464 7.91 25.77 -18.24
C ARG A 464 6.74 25.91 -19.22
N THR A 465 7.06 26.34 -20.45
CA THR A 465 6.04 26.41 -21.51
C THR A 465 5.50 25.03 -21.84
N GLN A 466 4.18 24.94 -22.00
CA GLN A 466 3.50 23.69 -22.34
C GLN A 466 4.03 23.03 -23.62
N ILE A 467 4.09 21.70 -23.60
CA ILE A 467 4.26 20.86 -24.79
C ILE A 467 2.94 20.12 -25.01
N LYS A 468 2.37 20.24 -26.21
CA LYS A 468 1.10 19.61 -26.55
C LYS A 468 1.29 18.32 -27.32
N TYR A 469 0.48 17.32 -26.97
CA TYR A 469 0.38 16.05 -27.68
C TYR A 469 -1.06 15.78 -28.08
N ALA A 470 -1.29 15.46 -29.35
CA ALA A 470 -2.62 15.11 -29.84
C ALA A 470 -3.05 13.74 -29.30
N THR A 471 -4.30 13.63 -28.85
CA THR A 471 -4.94 12.39 -28.38
C THR A 471 -5.99 11.91 -29.40
N GLY A 472 -6.80 10.92 -29.04
CA GLY A 472 -8.12 10.73 -29.65
C GLY A 472 -9.10 11.84 -29.23
N SER A 473 -10.28 11.88 -29.87
CA SER A 473 -11.26 12.94 -29.65
C SER A 473 -11.99 12.87 -28.30
N ILE A 474 -12.29 14.05 -27.75
CA ILE A 474 -12.94 14.27 -26.45
C ILE A 474 -12.26 13.43 -25.34
N PRO A 475 -10.98 13.69 -25.04
CA PRO A 475 -10.32 13.07 -23.89
C PRO A 475 -10.93 13.59 -22.58
N ILE A 476 -11.17 12.70 -21.60
CA ILE A 476 -11.79 13.09 -20.32
C ILE A 476 -11.14 12.52 -19.06
N ALA A 477 -10.34 11.46 -19.16
CA ALA A 477 -9.61 10.90 -18.03
C ALA A 477 -8.16 10.61 -18.40
N VAL A 478 -7.25 10.84 -17.46
CA VAL A 478 -5.80 10.72 -17.62
C VAL A 478 -5.21 10.07 -16.38
N ILE A 479 -4.27 9.17 -16.58
CA ILE A 479 -3.42 8.63 -15.51
C ILE A 479 -1.98 8.62 -15.98
N SER A 480 -1.07 8.62 -15.00
CA SER A 480 0.37 8.50 -15.22
C SER A 480 0.92 7.31 -14.44
N ALA A 481 1.69 6.49 -15.12
CA ALA A 481 2.38 5.34 -14.57
C ALA A 481 3.54 4.93 -15.49
N ASP A 482 4.45 4.09 -15.02
CA ASP A 482 5.50 3.49 -15.85
C ASP A 482 4.94 2.20 -16.51
N PHE A 483 4.46 2.29 -17.75
CA PHE A 483 3.83 1.15 -18.44
C PHE A 483 4.82 0.22 -19.14
N ASN A 484 6.10 0.62 -19.21
CA ASN A 484 7.16 -0.15 -19.85
C ASN A 484 8.31 -0.54 -18.90
N ASN A 485 8.16 -0.28 -17.60
CA ASN A 485 9.14 -0.56 -16.55
C ASN A 485 10.52 0.07 -16.80
N ASP A 486 10.58 1.25 -17.43
CA ASP A 486 11.83 1.95 -17.73
C ASP A 486 12.19 3.07 -16.73
N ASN A 487 11.40 3.20 -15.65
CA ASN A 487 11.45 4.22 -14.61
C ASN A 487 11.26 5.65 -15.15
N LYS A 488 10.44 5.80 -16.18
CA LYS A 488 10.01 7.10 -16.68
C LYS A 488 8.49 7.10 -16.72
N MET A 489 7.94 8.26 -16.41
CA MET A 489 6.50 8.37 -16.36
C MET A 489 5.88 8.40 -17.76
N ASP A 490 4.96 7.48 -18.01
CA ASP A 490 4.11 7.45 -19.19
C ASP A 490 2.74 8.07 -18.90
N VAL A 491 1.91 8.21 -19.94
CA VAL A 491 0.56 8.77 -19.84
C VAL A 491 -0.45 7.91 -20.59
N ALA A 492 -1.56 7.54 -19.94
CA ALA A 492 -2.70 6.91 -20.58
C ALA A 492 -3.94 7.84 -20.50
N VAL A 493 -4.68 7.95 -21.60
CA VAL A 493 -5.81 8.89 -21.75
C VAL A 493 -7.03 8.19 -22.32
N ALA A 494 -8.18 8.24 -21.63
CA ALA A 494 -9.45 7.77 -22.18
C ALA A 494 -10.09 8.83 -23.09
N ASN A 495 -10.25 8.48 -24.37
CA ASN A 495 -10.84 9.33 -25.40
C ASN A 495 -12.31 8.96 -25.62
N THR A 496 -13.20 9.64 -24.88
CA THR A 496 -14.65 9.38 -24.92
C THR A 496 -15.21 9.46 -26.35
N GLY A 497 -14.79 10.46 -27.13
CA GLY A 497 -15.29 10.70 -28.48
C GLY A 497 -14.75 9.74 -29.53
N ALA A 498 -13.49 9.31 -29.36
CA ALA A 498 -12.83 8.40 -30.30
C ALA A 498 -12.99 6.92 -29.96
N SER A 499 -13.60 6.56 -28.82
CA SER A 499 -13.77 5.17 -28.39
C SER A 499 -12.45 4.41 -28.14
N THR A 500 -11.40 5.17 -27.80
CA THR A 500 -10.02 4.65 -27.65
C THR A 500 -9.39 5.08 -26.33
N VAL A 501 -8.31 4.39 -25.96
CA VAL A 501 -7.30 4.88 -25.02
C VAL A 501 -6.04 5.27 -25.81
N SER A 502 -5.52 6.48 -25.56
CA SER A 502 -4.20 6.91 -26.03
C SER A 502 -3.15 6.54 -24.97
N VAL A 503 -2.02 5.96 -25.37
CA VAL A 503 -0.86 5.72 -24.50
C VAL A 503 0.36 6.45 -25.07
N PHE A 504 1.02 7.25 -24.23
CA PHE A 504 2.22 8.01 -24.56
C PHE A 504 3.38 7.51 -23.70
N LEU A 505 4.40 6.94 -24.33
CA LEU A 505 5.60 6.51 -23.62
C LEU A 505 6.56 7.69 -23.43
N GLY A 506 6.96 7.94 -22.19
CA GLY A 506 7.82 9.03 -21.78
C GLY A 506 9.28 8.79 -22.11
N HIS A 507 10.00 9.84 -22.45
CA HIS A 507 11.45 9.78 -22.65
C HIS A 507 12.24 10.09 -21.37
N GLY A 508 11.58 10.51 -20.29
CA GLY A 508 12.21 10.89 -19.02
C GLY A 508 12.87 12.26 -19.08
N ASN A 509 12.45 13.11 -20.02
CA ASN A 509 12.93 14.47 -20.22
C ASN A 509 11.77 15.46 -20.47
N GLY A 510 10.54 15.04 -20.15
CA GLY A 510 9.31 15.79 -20.40
C GLY A 510 8.74 15.69 -21.82
N THR A 511 9.35 14.87 -22.69
CA THR A 511 8.81 14.58 -24.03
C THR A 511 8.36 13.13 -24.16
N PHE A 512 7.43 12.88 -25.09
CA PHE A 512 6.80 11.58 -25.30
C PHE A 512 6.90 11.10 -26.75
N ASN A 513 6.82 9.79 -26.92
CA ASN A 513 6.53 9.14 -28.20
C ASN A 513 5.15 9.58 -28.74
N SER A 514 4.92 9.32 -30.03
CA SER A 514 3.57 9.44 -30.59
C SER A 514 2.60 8.48 -29.90
N GLN A 515 1.34 8.90 -29.73
CA GLN A 515 0.30 8.06 -29.13
C GLN A 515 0.20 6.69 -29.80
N GLN A 516 0.09 5.66 -28.96
CA GLN A 516 -0.47 4.37 -29.33
C GLN A 516 -1.95 4.35 -29.00
N LEU A 517 -2.78 3.81 -29.88
CA LEU A 517 -4.23 3.83 -29.76
C LEU A 517 -4.78 2.42 -29.55
N TYR A 518 -5.63 2.28 -28.54
CA TYR A 518 -6.32 1.03 -28.20
C TYR A 518 -7.83 1.22 -28.24
N GLU A 519 -8.52 0.48 -29.11
CA GLU A 519 -9.98 0.49 -29.23
C GLU A 519 -10.61 -0.29 -28.07
N CYS A 520 -11.14 0.39 -27.06
CA CYS A 520 -11.67 -0.24 -25.85
C CYS A 520 -13.21 -0.35 -25.80
N GLY A 521 -13.90 0.30 -26.74
CA GLY A 521 -15.37 0.36 -26.84
C GLY A 521 -15.92 1.78 -26.79
N ALA A 522 -17.21 1.95 -27.02
CA ALA A 522 -17.82 3.27 -27.19
C ALA A 522 -17.95 4.05 -25.86
N ASN A 523 -17.41 5.27 -25.84
CA ASN A 523 -17.47 6.19 -24.71
C ASN A 523 -16.69 5.70 -23.46
N PRO A 524 -15.36 5.45 -23.55
CA PRO A 524 -14.54 5.18 -22.37
C PRO A 524 -14.54 6.40 -21.44
N TYR A 525 -14.86 6.18 -20.17
CA TYR A 525 -15.21 7.25 -19.25
C TYR A 525 -14.22 7.43 -18.08
N SER A 526 -13.73 6.34 -17.52
CA SER A 526 -12.74 6.31 -16.45
C SER A 526 -11.78 5.14 -16.68
N LEU A 527 -10.55 5.25 -16.18
CA LEU A 527 -9.51 4.24 -16.30
C LEU A 527 -8.66 4.20 -15.02
N ILE A 528 -8.13 3.02 -14.71
CA ILE A 528 -7.19 2.78 -13.62
C ILE A 528 -6.10 1.81 -14.08
N ALA A 529 -4.89 1.97 -13.55
CA ALA A 529 -3.79 1.04 -13.76
C ALA A 529 -3.63 0.11 -12.56
N GLY A 530 -3.24 -1.14 -12.81
CA GLY A 530 -2.99 -2.14 -11.78
C GLY A 530 -2.47 -3.43 -12.39
N ASP A 531 -1.85 -4.29 -11.59
CA ASP A 531 -1.44 -5.64 -12.01
C ASP A 531 -2.61 -6.62 -11.79
N PHE A 532 -3.43 -6.84 -12.83
CA PHE A 532 -4.64 -7.67 -12.74
C PHE A 532 -4.36 -9.17 -13.04
N ASN A 533 -3.11 -9.51 -13.37
CA ASN A 533 -2.68 -10.88 -13.69
C ASN A 533 -1.47 -11.38 -12.89
N ASN A 534 -1.02 -10.60 -11.89
CA ASN A 534 0.11 -10.87 -11.02
C ASN A 534 1.45 -11.11 -11.75
N ASP A 535 1.64 -10.49 -12.91
CA ASP A 535 2.89 -10.62 -13.68
C ASP A 535 3.90 -9.47 -13.43
N ASN A 536 3.59 -8.57 -12.50
CA ASN A 536 4.31 -7.34 -12.17
C ASN A 536 4.42 -6.35 -13.34
N LYS A 537 3.43 -6.36 -14.24
CA LYS A 537 3.29 -5.37 -15.31
C LYS A 537 1.98 -4.62 -15.09
N LEU A 538 1.99 -3.33 -15.38
CA LEU A 538 0.78 -2.53 -15.26
C LEU A 538 -0.15 -2.82 -16.44
N ASP A 539 -1.36 -3.23 -16.10
CA ASP A 539 -2.50 -3.36 -17.00
C ASP A 539 -3.41 -2.13 -16.85
N LEU A 540 -4.40 -2.00 -17.74
CA LEU A 540 -5.43 -0.96 -17.68
C LEU A 540 -6.83 -1.55 -17.59
N ALA A 541 -7.61 -1.13 -16.60
CA ALA A 541 -9.05 -1.36 -16.56
C ALA A 541 -9.78 -0.06 -16.94
N VAL A 542 -10.64 -0.12 -17.96
CA VAL A 542 -11.31 1.03 -18.56
C VAL A 542 -12.83 0.81 -18.53
N VAL A 543 -13.59 1.71 -17.91
CA VAL A 543 -15.05 1.64 -17.97
C VAL A 543 -15.58 2.32 -19.22
N VAL A 544 -16.48 1.63 -19.90
CA VAL A 544 -17.00 1.99 -21.23
C VAL A 544 -18.49 2.23 -21.11
N SER A 545 -18.87 3.50 -21.04
CA SER A 545 -20.19 3.91 -20.56
C SER A 545 -21.33 3.48 -21.48
N LYS A 546 -21.14 3.58 -22.80
CA LYS A 546 -22.21 3.27 -23.76
C LYS A 546 -22.40 1.77 -23.97
N ASP A 547 -21.33 1.00 -23.84
CA ASP A 547 -21.35 -0.45 -24.05
C ASP A 547 -21.68 -1.23 -22.77
N ASN A 548 -21.74 -0.56 -21.61
CA ASN A 548 -21.99 -1.15 -20.30
C ASN A 548 -20.95 -2.24 -19.95
N THR A 549 -19.67 -1.93 -20.21
CA THR A 549 -18.56 -2.85 -19.95
C THR A 549 -17.42 -2.20 -19.16
N ALA A 550 -16.65 -3.03 -18.47
CA ALA A 550 -15.27 -2.73 -18.08
C ALA A 550 -14.33 -3.52 -18.99
N SER A 551 -13.48 -2.83 -19.75
CA SER A 551 -12.50 -3.42 -20.66
C SER A 551 -11.14 -3.50 -19.97
N LEU A 552 -10.56 -4.70 -19.91
CA LEU A 552 -9.22 -4.96 -19.38
C LEU A 552 -8.22 -5.08 -20.52
N LEU A 553 -7.14 -4.30 -20.45
CA LEU A 553 -6.03 -4.30 -21.39
C LEU A 553 -4.78 -4.76 -20.63
N LEU A 554 -4.29 -5.97 -20.93
CA LEU A 554 -3.10 -6.50 -20.25
C LEU A 554 -1.82 -5.89 -20.83
N GLY A 555 -0.92 -5.44 -19.96
CA GLY A 555 0.35 -4.85 -20.33
C GLY A 555 1.39 -5.88 -20.76
N ASN A 556 2.20 -5.54 -21.75
CA ASN A 556 3.32 -6.39 -22.18
C ASN A 556 4.65 -6.02 -21.50
N ALA A 557 4.69 -4.91 -20.72
CA ALA A 557 5.87 -4.27 -20.14
C ALA A 557 6.89 -3.71 -21.13
N ASP A 558 6.49 -3.53 -22.39
CA ASP A 558 7.22 -2.72 -23.38
C ASP A 558 6.45 -1.42 -23.71
N GLY A 559 5.45 -1.08 -22.88
CA GLY A 559 4.55 0.05 -23.08
C GLY A 559 3.39 -0.26 -24.03
N THR A 560 3.31 -1.48 -24.58
CA THR A 560 2.17 -1.93 -25.37
C THR A 560 1.18 -2.76 -24.55
N PHE A 561 -0.07 -2.75 -24.98
CA PHE A 561 -1.14 -3.55 -24.39
C PHE A 561 -1.71 -4.59 -25.35
N GLN A 562 -2.21 -5.69 -24.80
CA GLN A 562 -2.95 -6.71 -25.51
C GLN A 562 -4.33 -6.20 -25.96
N ALA A 563 -4.97 -6.96 -26.84
CA ALA A 563 -6.34 -6.65 -27.27
C ALA A 563 -7.28 -6.60 -26.05
N PRO A 564 -8.16 -5.57 -25.94
CA PRO A 564 -9.01 -5.43 -24.77
C PRO A 564 -9.97 -6.59 -24.60
N LYS A 565 -10.17 -7.02 -23.37
CA LYS A 565 -11.17 -8.01 -22.98
C LYS A 565 -12.28 -7.33 -22.17
N SER A 566 -13.49 -7.32 -22.71
CA SER A 566 -14.63 -6.64 -22.09
C SER A 566 -15.42 -7.56 -21.16
N TYR A 567 -15.78 -7.01 -20.01
CA TYR A 567 -16.59 -7.63 -18.98
C TYR A 567 -17.87 -6.83 -18.79
N ALA A 568 -19.02 -7.50 -18.79
CA ALA A 568 -20.30 -6.82 -18.60
C ALA A 568 -20.39 -6.22 -17.18
N VAL A 569 -20.81 -4.96 -17.09
CA VAL A 569 -21.14 -4.26 -15.83
C VAL A 569 -22.61 -3.81 -15.86
N GLY A 570 -23.02 -2.92 -14.97
CA GLY A 570 -24.36 -2.32 -15.01
C GLY A 570 -24.46 -1.19 -16.03
N GLY A 571 -25.66 -0.62 -16.16
CA GLY A 571 -25.99 0.38 -17.15
C GLY A 571 -25.37 1.75 -16.87
N GLY A 572 -24.69 2.32 -17.88
CA GLY A 572 -24.05 3.63 -17.81
C GLY A 572 -22.94 3.70 -16.77
N PRO A 573 -21.89 2.86 -16.84
CA PRO A 573 -20.79 2.93 -15.89
C PRO A 573 -20.07 4.29 -15.98
N THR A 574 -19.73 4.84 -14.82
CA THR A 574 -19.17 6.20 -14.66
C THR A 574 -17.83 6.23 -13.95
N TYR A 575 -17.55 5.28 -13.07
CA TYR A 575 -16.32 5.27 -12.29
C TYR A 575 -15.86 3.84 -12.04
N VAL A 576 -14.54 3.64 -11.90
CA VAL A 576 -13.91 2.38 -11.53
C VAL A 576 -12.97 2.58 -10.35
N ALA A 577 -13.03 1.66 -9.40
CA ALA A 577 -12.05 1.51 -8.34
C ALA A 577 -11.47 0.09 -8.40
N ALA A 578 -10.18 -0.05 -8.11
CA ALA A 578 -9.53 -1.34 -7.95
C ALA A 578 -9.18 -1.56 -6.48
N GLY A 579 -9.28 -2.80 -6.03
CA GLY A 579 -8.99 -3.19 -4.65
C GLY A 579 -9.12 -4.69 -4.47
N ASP A 580 -8.63 -5.22 -3.35
CA ASP A 580 -8.80 -6.63 -2.99
C ASP A 580 -10.03 -6.75 -2.07
N PHE A 581 -11.22 -6.99 -2.64
CA PHE A 581 -12.49 -6.99 -1.89
C PHE A 581 -12.77 -8.35 -1.24
N ASN A 582 -12.01 -9.39 -1.58
CA ASN A 582 -12.14 -10.75 -1.04
C ASN A 582 -10.90 -11.24 -0.27
N ASN A 583 -9.89 -10.39 -0.08
CA ASN A 583 -8.63 -10.66 0.59
C ASN A 583 -7.85 -11.85 -0.02
N ASP A 584 -7.95 -12.05 -1.34
CA ASP A 584 -7.23 -13.11 -2.05
C ASP A 584 -5.92 -12.66 -2.70
N SER A 585 -5.56 -11.38 -2.49
CA SER A 585 -4.38 -10.70 -3.05
C SER A 585 -4.40 -10.48 -4.56
N ASN A 586 -5.50 -10.76 -5.25
CA ASN A 586 -5.71 -10.35 -6.63
C ASN A 586 -6.48 -9.03 -6.66
N LEU A 587 -6.16 -8.18 -7.63
CA LEU A 587 -6.95 -6.97 -7.82
C LEU A 587 -8.32 -7.30 -8.41
N ASP A 588 -9.36 -6.89 -7.70
CA ASP A 588 -10.75 -6.83 -8.15
C ASP A 588 -11.07 -5.45 -8.70
N ILE A 589 -12.26 -5.31 -9.30
CA ILE A 589 -12.81 -3.99 -9.66
C ILE A 589 -14.23 -3.79 -9.14
N ALA A 590 -14.51 -2.57 -8.71
CA ALA A 590 -15.85 -2.07 -8.44
C ALA A 590 -16.18 -0.95 -9.46
N VAL A 591 -17.41 -0.94 -9.97
CA VAL A 591 -17.85 0.00 -11.02
C VAL A 591 -19.21 0.60 -10.67
N SER A 592 -19.31 1.93 -10.60
CA SER A 592 -20.58 2.64 -10.37
C SER A 592 -21.40 2.75 -11.67
N ASN A 593 -22.67 2.37 -11.62
CA ASN A 593 -23.56 2.31 -12.80
C ASN A 593 -24.67 3.36 -12.69
N TYR A 594 -24.48 4.49 -13.36
CA TYR A 594 -25.33 5.68 -13.27
C TYR A 594 -26.78 5.42 -13.69
N LEU A 595 -27.02 4.66 -14.76
CA LEU A 595 -28.38 4.45 -15.30
C LEU A 595 -29.15 3.35 -14.54
N GLU A 596 -28.44 2.44 -13.87
CA GLU A 596 -29.05 1.30 -13.17
C GLU A 596 -29.06 1.44 -11.64
N ASN A 597 -28.47 2.49 -11.08
CA ASN A 597 -28.40 2.74 -9.63
C ASN A 597 -27.75 1.56 -8.87
N THR A 598 -26.66 1.02 -9.42
CA THR A 598 -25.94 -0.11 -8.83
C THR A 598 -24.44 0.14 -8.81
N ILE A 599 -23.74 -0.63 -7.98
CA ILE A 599 -22.31 -0.89 -8.14
C ILE A 599 -22.14 -2.34 -8.61
N SER A 600 -21.37 -2.55 -9.68
CA SER A 600 -20.94 -3.87 -10.13
C SER A 600 -19.58 -4.18 -9.51
N VAL A 601 -19.45 -5.33 -8.86
CA VAL A 601 -18.18 -5.85 -8.33
C VAL A 601 -17.80 -7.08 -9.15
N LEU A 602 -16.56 -7.09 -9.64
CA LEU A 602 -16.00 -8.17 -10.45
C LEU A 602 -14.71 -8.63 -9.78
N LEU A 603 -14.70 -9.85 -9.26
CA LEU A 603 -13.55 -10.41 -8.56
C LEU A 603 -12.48 -10.87 -9.56
N GLY A 604 -11.23 -10.50 -9.32
CA GLY A 604 -10.07 -10.91 -10.11
C GLY A 604 -9.70 -12.36 -9.82
N ASN A 605 -9.36 -13.11 -10.87
CA ASN A 605 -8.82 -14.47 -10.73
C ASN A 605 -7.28 -14.49 -10.66
N GLY A 606 -6.63 -13.31 -10.63
CA GLY A 606 -5.17 -13.20 -10.60
C GLY A 606 -4.45 -13.64 -11.87
N ASN A 607 -5.17 -13.78 -12.99
CA ASN A 607 -4.63 -14.25 -14.27
C ASN A 607 -5.08 -13.37 -15.46
N GLY A 608 -5.44 -12.11 -15.18
CA GLY A 608 -5.94 -11.18 -16.19
C GLY A 608 -7.38 -11.49 -16.59
N THR A 609 -8.14 -12.13 -15.69
CA THR A 609 -9.56 -12.35 -15.90
C THR A 609 -10.39 -12.06 -14.67
N PHE A 610 -11.60 -11.56 -14.87
CA PHE A 610 -12.59 -11.38 -13.81
C PHE A 610 -13.69 -12.45 -13.82
N GLN A 611 -14.23 -12.71 -12.64
CA GLN A 611 -15.48 -13.42 -12.44
C GLN A 611 -16.68 -12.61 -12.95
N PRO A 612 -17.86 -13.24 -13.18
CA PRO A 612 -19.07 -12.50 -13.51
C PRO A 612 -19.41 -11.46 -12.44
N GLN A 613 -19.92 -10.30 -12.88
CA GLN A 613 -20.31 -9.23 -11.97
C GLN A 613 -21.34 -9.67 -10.94
N THR A 614 -21.16 -9.20 -9.70
CA THR A 614 -22.23 -9.13 -8.70
C THR A 614 -22.68 -7.67 -8.59
N ARG A 615 -24.00 -7.44 -8.64
CA ARG A 615 -24.56 -6.08 -8.59
C ARG A 615 -25.16 -5.78 -7.23
N TYR A 616 -24.81 -4.64 -6.67
CA TYR A 616 -25.35 -4.12 -5.43
C TYR A 616 -26.17 -2.87 -5.70
N ALA A 617 -27.43 -2.85 -5.26
CA ALA A 617 -28.28 -1.69 -5.40
C ALA A 617 -27.82 -0.56 -4.47
N ILE A 618 -27.65 0.64 -5.03
CA ILE A 618 -27.31 1.85 -4.30
C ILE A 618 -28.37 2.94 -4.53
N GLY A 619 -28.14 4.18 -4.11
CA GLY A 619 -29.06 5.28 -4.41
C GLY A 619 -28.97 5.74 -5.87
N SER A 620 -29.83 6.71 -6.20
CA SER A 620 -30.07 7.09 -7.59
C SER A 620 -28.91 7.87 -8.21
N THR A 621 -28.58 7.50 -9.45
CA THR A 621 -27.57 8.10 -10.34
C THR A 621 -26.20 8.28 -9.67
N PRO A 622 -25.50 7.19 -9.33
CA PRO A 622 -24.19 7.26 -8.71
C PRO A 622 -23.14 7.83 -9.67
N MET A 623 -22.48 8.92 -9.26
CA MET A 623 -21.52 9.63 -10.11
C MET A 623 -20.06 9.52 -9.63
N ALA A 624 -19.85 9.34 -8.32
CA ALA A 624 -18.54 9.14 -7.72
C ALA A 624 -18.58 7.96 -6.75
N MET A 625 -17.43 7.29 -6.60
CA MET A 625 -17.27 6.16 -5.70
C MET A 625 -15.85 6.14 -5.13
N ILE A 626 -15.72 5.75 -3.87
CA ILE A 626 -14.43 5.44 -3.24
C ILE A 626 -14.51 4.10 -2.51
N SER A 627 -13.34 3.54 -2.23
CA SER A 627 -13.17 2.35 -1.40
C SER A 627 -12.15 2.63 -0.29
N ALA A 628 -12.50 2.26 0.93
CA ALA A 628 -11.62 2.28 2.10
C ALA A 628 -12.21 1.36 3.18
N ASP A 629 -11.50 1.15 4.28
CA ASP A 629 -12.07 0.54 5.49
C ASP A 629 -12.81 1.63 6.29
N PHE A 630 -14.14 1.69 6.19
CA PHE A 630 -14.94 2.73 6.84
C PHE A 630 -15.37 2.35 8.26
N ASN A 631 -15.24 1.07 8.63
CA ASN A 631 -15.70 0.57 9.93
C ASN A 631 -14.56 0.00 10.81
N ASN A 632 -13.31 0.12 10.36
CA ASN A 632 -12.08 -0.36 10.97
C ASN A 632 -11.97 -1.89 11.14
N ASP A 633 -12.63 -2.67 10.27
CA ASP A 633 -12.57 -4.13 10.25
C ASP A 633 -11.48 -4.73 9.34
N SER A 634 -10.70 -3.87 8.68
CA SER A 634 -9.62 -4.18 7.75
C SER A 634 -10.08 -4.86 6.46
N ILE A 635 -11.35 -4.69 6.10
CA ILE A 635 -11.93 -5.08 4.82
C ILE A 635 -12.27 -3.81 4.04
N LEU A 636 -12.05 -3.84 2.72
CA LEU A 636 -12.46 -2.74 1.86
C LEU A 636 -13.99 -2.67 1.74
N ASP A 637 -14.52 -1.50 2.06
CA ASP A 637 -15.91 -1.11 1.88
C ASP A 637 -16.05 -0.23 0.63
N LEU A 638 -17.30 0.07 0.25
CA LEU A 638 -17.61 0.93 -0.90
C LEU A 638 -18.58 2.06 -0.51
N VAL A 639 -18.31 3.27 -1.00
CA VAL A 639 -19.21 4.42 -0.85
C VAL A 639 -19.52 5.04 -2.19
N GLY A 640 -20.81 5.23 -2.50
CA GLY A 640 -21.29 5.89 -3.70
C GLY A 640 -22.03 7.19 -3.42
N ALA A 641 -21.73 8.26 -4.18
CA ALA A 641 -22.48 9.52 -4.15
C ALA A 641 -23.72 9.43 -5.04
N ASN A 642 -24.91 9.50 -4.43
CA ASN A 642 -26.18 9.38 -5.14
C ASN A 642 -26.64 10.76 -5.64
N THR A 643 -26.11 11.24 -6.78
CA THR A 643 -26.35 12.60 -7.27
C THR A 643 -27.83 12.91 -7.54
N GLY A 644 -28.67 11.89 -7.72
CA GLY A 644 -30.12 12.01 -7.94
C GLY A 644 -30.92 12.01 -6.64
N GLU A 645 -30.26 11.90 -5.50
CA GLU A 645 -30.83 11.91 -4.16
C GLU A 645 -30.08 12.92 -3.26
N THR A 646 -30.46 12.96 -1.99
CA THR A 646 -29.78 13.73 -0.94
C THR A 646 -28.95 12.83 -0.03
N THR A 647 -28.36 11.76 -0.58
CA THR A 647 -27.71 10.70 0.22
C THR A 647 -26.42 10.20 -0.41
N ILE A 648 -25.55 9.63 0.41
CA ILE A 648 -24.55 8.65 -0.04
C ILE A 648 -25.01 7.25 0.36
N SER A 649 -24.52 6.23 -0.34
CA SER A 649 -24.72 4.82 0.01
C SER A 649 -23.41 4.20 0.44
N VAL A 650 -23.36 3.64 1.65
CA VAL A 650 -22.21 2.90 2.20
C VAL A 650 -22.53 1.40 2.16
N LEU A 651 -21.62 0.61 1.61
CA LEU A 651 -21.71 -0.83 1.47
C LEU A 651 -20.52 -1.43 2.19
N LEU A 652 -20.77 -2.01 3.36
CA LEU A 652 -19.72 -2.66 4.14
C LEU A 652 -19.34 -4.00 3.51
N GLY A 653 -18.05 -4.28 3.37
CA GLY A 653 -17.51 -5.52 2.87
C GLY A 653 -17.72 -6.66 3.87
N ASN A 654 -17.82 -7.89 3.36
CA ASN A 654 -17.82 -9.11 4.17
C ASN A 654 -16.48 -9.86 4.12
N GLY A 655 -15.49 -9.32 3.39
CA GLY A 655 -14.14 -9.89 3.28
C GLY A 655 -14.04 -11.13 2.39
N ASN A 656 -15.09 -11.42 1.62
CA ASN A 656 -15.16 -12.55 0.69
C ASN A 656 -15.63 -12.10 -0.71
N GLY A 657 -15.50 -10.81 -1.03
CA GLY A 657 -15.95 -10.21 -2.27
C GLY A 657 -17.45 -9.88 -2.30
N THR A 658 -18.17 -10.14 -1.20
CA THR A 658 -19.56 -9.73 -1.04
C THR A 658 -19.72 -8.52 -0.13
N PHE A 659 -20.79 -7.75 -0.35
CA PHE A 659 -21.11 -6.55 0.42
C PHE A 659 -22.46 -6.67 1.12
N GLN A 660 -22.57 -6.01 2.26
CA GLN A 660 -23.82 -5.84 3.00
C GLN A 660 -24.81 -4.96 2.20
N THR A 661 -26.07 -4.96 2.64
CA THR A 661 -27.05 -4.04 2.06
C THR A 661 -26.64 -2.60 2.35
N GLN A 662 -26.82 -1.72 1.36
CA GLN A 662 -26.49 -0.30 1.52
C GLN A 662 -27.12 0.31 2.78
N VAL A 663 -26.33 1.10 3.49
CA VAL A 663 -26.81 2.08 4.47
C VAL A 663 -26.74 3.45 3.82
N LYS A 664 -27.84 4.19 3.87
CA LYS A 664 -27.91 5.54 3.30
C LYS A 664 -27.70 6.58 4.38
N TYR A 665 -26.76 7.50 4.13
CA TYR A 665 -26.53 8.65 4.99
C TYR A 665 -26.99 9.92 4.30
N ALA A 666 -27.72 10.75 5.05
CA ALA A 666 -28.17 12.04 4.56
C ALA A 666 -26.96 12.96 4.33
N THR A 667 -26.95 13.62 3.18
CA THR A 667 -25.98 14.68 2.85
C THR A 667 -26.76 15.94 2.47
N GLY A 668 -26.38 16.62 1.40
CA GLY A 668 -27.19 17.65 0.75
C GLY A 668 -27.67 17.21 -0.62
N ASN A 669 -28.39 18.08 -1.32
CA ASN A 669 -28.87 17.80 -2.67
C ASN A 669 -27.74 17.77 -3.71
N GLY A 670 -27.70 16.69 -4.49
CA GLY A 670 -26.74 16.50 -5.57
C GLY A 670 -25.32 16.24 -5.08
N PRO A 671 -25.06 15.19 -4.28
CA PRO A 671 -23.69 14.80 -3.95
C PRO A 671 -22.97 14.40 -5.26
N THR A 672 -21.90 15.10 -5.62
CA THR A 672 -21.20 14.94 -6.91
C THR A 672 -19.76 14.46 -6.78
N SER A 673 -19.12 14.75 -5.66
CA SER A 673 -17.73 14.40 -5.37
C SER A 673 -17.63 14.09 -3.88
N LEU A 674 -16.79 13.12 -3.53
CA LEU A 674 -16.56 12.70 -2.17
C LEU A 674 -15.09 12.31 -2.00
N ILE A 675 -14.60 12.46 -0.78
CA ILE A 675 -13.23 12.13 -0.40
C ILE A 675 -13.20 11.67 1.05
N SER A 676 -12.26 10.80 1.38
CA SER A 676 -12.05 10.29 2.73
C SER A 676 -10.84 10.93 3.41
N GLY A 677 -10.84 10.94 4.74
CA GLY A 677 -9.73 11.35 5.58
C GLY A 677 -10.10 11.18 7.06
N ASP A 678 -9.15 11.26 7.98
CA ASP A 678 -9.45 11.31 9.42
C ASP A 678 -9.53 12.79 9.85
N PHE A 679 -10.73 13.38 9.81
CA PHE A 679 -10.96 14.79 10.13
C PHE A 679 -11.05 15.04 11.64
N ASN A 680 -11.29 14.00 12.44
CA ASN A 680 -11.52 14.14 13.88
C ASN A 680 -10.42 13.51 14.75
N LYS A 681 -9.45 12.84 14.14
CA LYS A 681 -8.30 12.14 14.74
C LYS A 681 -8.69 10.92 15.59
N ASP A 682 -9.79 10.25 15.28
CA ASP A 682 -10.24 9.04 15.96
C ASP A 682 -9.77 7.75 15.26
N LYS A 683 -9.02 7.88 14.15
CA LYS A 683 -8.52 6.78 13.31
C LYS A 683 -9.62 5.99 12.61
N GLN A 684 -10.83 6.51 12.53
CA GLN A 684 -11.87 6.03 11.61
C GLN A 684 -11.82 6.88 10.34
N THR A 685 -12.18 6.25 9.23
CA THR A 685 -12.23 6.94 7.96
C THR A 685 -13.48 7.82 7.90
N ASP A 686 -13.32 9.14 7.94
CA ASP A 686 -14.39 10.12 7.78
C ASP A 686 -14.63 10.45 6.29
N LEU A 687 -15.74 11.14 5.98
CA LEU A 687 -16.10 11.54 4.61
C LEU A 687 -16.43 13.03 4.49
N ALA A 688 -15.96 13.65 3.41
CA ALA A 688 -16.42 14.96 2.95
C ALA A 688 -17.10 14.82 1.59
N VAL A 689 -18.28 15.38 1.43
CA VAL A 689 -19.15 15.22 0.25
C VAL A 689 -19.61 16.57 -0.27
N ALA A 690 -19.28 16.90 -1.52
CA ALA A 690 -19.71 18.13 -2.18
C ALA A 690 -21.14 17.99 -2.76
N ASN A 691 -22.05 18.87 -2.34
CA ASN A 691 -23.47 18.86 -2.73
C ASN A 691 -23.77 20.00 -3.70
N ALA A 692 -23.77 19.69 -5.00
CA ALA A 692 -23.79 20.67 -6.08
C ALA A 692 -25.07 21.54 -6.12
N TYR A 693 -26.22 21.00 -5.70
CA TYR A 693 -27.51 21.69 -5.80
C TYR A 693 -27.95 22.36 -4.49
N GLU A 694 -27.22 22.14 -3.40
CA GLU A 694 -27.46 22.79 -2.10
C GLU A 694 -26.33 23.72 -1.68
N TYR A 695 -25.23 23.77 -2.45
CA TYR A 695 -24.08 24.65 -2.20
C TYR A 695 -23.48 24.41 -0.82
N THR A 696 -23.27 23.13 -0.51
CA THR A 696 -22.66 22.70 0.75
C THR A 696 -21.60 21.63 0.53
N VAL A 697 -20.73 21.50 1.53
CA VAL A 697 -19.97 20.26 1.76
C VAL A 697 -20.51 19.62 3.05
N THR A 698 -20.89 18.35 2.97
CA THR A 698 -21.31 17.56 4.13
C THR A 698 -20.14 16.74 4.64
N VAL A 699 -19.91 16.77 5.95
CA VAL A 699 -18.94 15.93 6.64
C VAL A 699 -19.67 14.85 7.45
N LEU A 700 -19.22 13.61 7.30
CA LEU A 700 -19.64 12.46 8.10
C LEU A 700 -18.45 11.97 8.90
N LEU A 701 -18.64 11.83 10.22
CA LEU A 701 -17.66 11.42 11.23
C LEU A 701 -18.18 10.20 12.00
#